data_AF-A0A9Y2AFQ7-F1
#
_entry.id   AF-A0A9Y2AFQ7-F1
#
_cell.length_a   1.000
_cell.length_b   1.000
_cell.length_c   1.000
_cell.angle_alpha   90.00
_cell.angle_beta   90.00
_cell.angle_gamma   90.00
#
_symmetry.space_group_name_H-M   'P 1'
#
loop_
_entity.id
_entity.type
_entity.pdbx_description
1 polymer ?
#
loop_
_entity_poly.entity_id
_entity_poly.type
_entity_poly.pdbx_seq_one_letter_code
_entity_poly.pdbx_strand_id
1 'polypeptide(L)'
;MLKNQFDETSLERQTLDDVRVEYLDQSELNQKSVANVCNLADGVALLIAFISSACNMSKVGAFIKACLPVNTKFMMISTAGELCHFEGKNSIYPPNQIGRKKIVLQAFSNRMINDCQIFTIDLPNDDLLKNESIMTPKERTDIIVEKLKNQNVSMAINAQDTVALAYIDGMAKCETFVMQAVYDSQKFPCIFVGGSSGNDEALGSAYLYNGERVIENHLMVCLLKINSGYKFGVFKSQGFCRTGNSFIIADANPSLRYVSKVLDEQGRFVDFIDALKFKFSCKTVEELEKIIYNYSFAIDVNGEIFARTILKIDETQNRVYFYCDIGIGEKLLVIHRASFLETLQCDWDAFMKNKPKPFAGILNDCITRRVVNSEELHKMNLFKDITIGGFSCFGEFMGIPLNDTLTSVFFFRVDKNASYEDKYYDYFPIYYAEFKGYFLLRRLKQMQIVNDLEKKVLEILNEYRRAKNGEKGEPNKNQMNIDMIFSSLITDFNYDKVLEKQYQDNRKVILDTFGKASDEGKKVSYGEIGTLISYMQMALDKLSSQRKRLEEKVQIMEESMSRYTKDELTDVYTRRSGYEIIHQLLNNPISQEAILTFAFIDLDNLKIANDYYGHEEGDEYLRTVVGLLKEKAQPQDIICRYGGDEFIIVFSNLREKKVITLLERINKNLNSLNKTAKDGYRRSFAFGVLEYTYRNELTFDEIMQILDARMYQHKSRNKILNKKKMHRV
;
A
#
# COMPACT_ATOMS: atom_id res chain seq x y z
N MET A 1 10.12 -24.67 56.12
CA MET A 1 11.08 -24.17 55.11
C MET A 1 10.68 -24.57 53.68
N LEU A 2 9.41 -24.41 53.28
CA LEU A 2 8.95 -24.67 51.90
C LEU A 2 7.71 -23.80 51.60
N LYS A 3 7.89 -22.48 51.54
CA LYS A 3 6.83 -21.55 51.11
C LYS A 3 7.32 -20.28 50.37
N ASN A 4 8.60 -20.21 49.99
CA ASN A 4 9.20 -19.04 49.32
C ASN A 4 9.80 -19.35 47.92
N GLN A 5 9.35 -20.40 47.22
CA GLN A 5 9.83 -20.72 45.86
C GLN A 5 8.81 -20.44 44.74
N PHE A 6 7.65 -19.87 45.06
CA PHE A 6 6.59 -19.58 44.08
C PHE A 6 6.47 -18.10 43.67
N ASP A 7 7.39 -17.23 44.10
CA ASP A 7 7.33 -15.78 43.82
C ASP A 7 8.55 -15.21 43.06
N GLU A 8 9.61 -15.98 42.83
CA GLU A 8 10.74 -15.53 42.01
C GLU A 8 10.46 -15.66 40.50
N THR A 9 9.72 -16.71 40.08
CA THR A 9 9.40 -16.96 38.66
C THR A 9 8.29 -16.07 38.10
N SER A 10 7.44 -15.49 38.95
CA SER A 10 6.41 -14.52 38.57
C SER A 10 7.00 -13.10 38.39
N LEU A 11 7.98 -12.74 39.22
CA LEU A 11 8.71 -11.47 39.13
C LEU A 11 9.67 -11.45 37.92
N GLU A 12 10.40 -12.55 37.67
CA GLU A 12 11.28 -12.68 36.50
C GLU A 12 10.51 -12.61 35.16
N ARG A 13 9.29 -13.16 35.10
CA ARG A 13 8.40 -13.06 33.91
C ARG A 13 7.97 -11.62 33.59
N GLN A 14 7.90 -10.74 34.60
CA GLN A 14 7.58 -9.33 34.39
C GLN A 14 8.80 -8.50 33.91
N THR A 15 10.03 -8.96 34.13
CA THR A 15 11.26 -8.22 33.79
C THR A 15 11.86 -8.51 32.41
N LEU A 16 11.50 -9.63 31.78
CA LEU A 16 12.07 -10.01 30.48
C LEU A 16 11.48 -9.19 29.32
N ASP A 17 12.33 -8.93 28.33
CA ASP A 17 11.97 -8.19 27.12
C ASP A 17 10.99 -8.98 26.23
N ASP A 18 10.22 -8.25 25.43
CA ASP A 18 9.36 -8.85 24.40
C ASP A 18 10.10 -9.12 23.09
N VAL A 19 11.15 -8.35 22.81
CA VAL A 19 11.96 -8.47 21.59
C VAL A 19 13.43 -8.31 21.94
N ARG A 20 14.27 -9.17 21.38
CA ARG A 20 15.74 -9.09 21.49
C ARG A 20 16.38 -9.21 20.13
N VAL A 21 17.52 -8.53 20.00
CA VAL A 21 18.33 -8.53 18.78
C VAL A 21 19.77 -8.86 19.15
N GLU A 22 20.39 -9.76 18.40
CA GLU A 22 21.81 -10.09 18.48
C GLU A 22 22.46 -9.90 17.11
N TYR A 23 23.67 -9.33 17.09
CA TYR A 23 24.47 -9.16 15.88
C TYR A 23 25.76 -9.97 16.02
N LEU A 24 25.92 -10.97 15.16
CA LEU A 24 26.94 -12.01 15.31
C LEU A 24 27.75 -12.14 14.02
N ASP A 25 29.06 -12.40 14.17
CA ASP A 25 29.80 -13.13 13.13
C ASP A 25 29.31 -14.58 13.05
N GLN A 26 29.38 -15.16 11.85
CA GLN A 26 29.07 -16.58 11.66
C GLN A 26 29.92 -17.49 12.57
N SER A 27 31.15 -17.07 12.92
CA SER A 27 32.02 -17.80 13.87
C SER A 27 31.58 -17.69 15.33
N GLU A 28 30.81 -16.67 15.68
CA GLU A 28 30.28 -16.45 17.03
C GLU A 28 28.97 -17.20 17.27
N LEU A 29 28.32 -17.67 16.18
CA LEU A 29 27.09 -18.44 16.26
C LEU A 29 27.30 -19.78 16.97
N ASN A 30 26.74 -19.88 18.17
CA ASN A 30 26.76 -21.07 19.01
C ASN A 30 25.46 -21.20 19.83
N GLN A 31 25.29 -22.32 20.55
CA GLN A 31 24.06 -22.58 21.31
C GLN A 31 23.76 -21.51 22.36
N LYS A 32 24.80 -20.94 23.00
CA LYS A 32 24.64 -19.86 23.99
C LYS A 32 24.15 -18.57 23.33
N SER A 33 24.70 -18.20 22.16
CA SER A 33 24.25 -17.02 21.42
C SER A 33 22.77 -17.11 21.01
N VAL A 34 22.31 -18.29 20.56
CA VAL A 34 20.90 -18.51 20.21
C VAL A 34 20.01 -18.53 21.46
N ALA A 35 20.47 -19.15 22.56
CA ALA A 35 19.74 -19.13 23.83
C ALA A 35 19.59 -17.71 24.40
N ASN A 36 20.63 -16.87 24.27
CA ASN A 36 20.61 -15.48 24.74
C ASN A 36 19.53 -14.64 24.05
N VAL A 37 19.46 -14.70 22.71
CA VAL A 37 18.44 -13.94 21.95
C VAL A 37 17.03 -14.47 22.21
N CYS A 38 16.88 -15.78 22.48
CA CYS A 38 15.59 -16.41 22.77
C CYS A 38 15.13 -16.27 24.23
N ASN A 39 15.94 -15.68 25.12
CA ASN A 39 15.59 -15.44 26.51
C ASN A 39 14.62 -14.26 26.63
N LEU A 40 13.35 -14.53 26.36
CA LEU A 40 12.26 -13.57 26.26
C LEU A 40 11.12 -13.91 27.23
N ALA A 41 10.27 -12.93 27.52
CA ALA A 41 9.08 -13.14 28.33
C ALA A 41 8.17 -14.23 27.75
N ASP A 42 7.74 -15.17 28.59
CA ASP A 42 6.89 -16.31 28.19
C ASP A 42 7.49 -17.20 27.05
N GLY A 43 8.78 -17.07 26.77
CA GLY A 43 9.49 -17.82 25.73
C GLY A 43 9.38 -17.18 24.33
N VAL A 44 10.06 -17.79 23.36
CA VAL A 44 10.14 -17.30 21.97
C VAL A 44 9.01 -17.87 21.11
N ALA A 45 8.31 -16.99 20.39
CA ALA A 45 7.28 -17.34 19.41
C ALA A 45 7.85 -17.40 17.99
N LEU A 46 8.65 -16.39 17.64
CA LEU A 46 9.21 -16.20 16.30
C LEU A 46 10.68 -15.75 16.41
N LEU A 47 11.53 -16.34 15.58
CA LEU A 47 12.87 -15.86 15.29
C LEU A 47 12.97 -15.51 13.80
N ILE A 48 13.41 -14.28 13.50
CA ILE A 48 13.76 -13.84 12.15
C ILE A 48 15.27 -13.63 12.12
N ALA A 49 15.95 -14.19 11.11
CA ALA A 49 17.36 -13.90 10.89
C ALA A 49 17.59 -13.16 9.57
N PHE A 50 18.38 -12.09 9.61
CA PHE A 50 18.90 -11.41 8.44
C PHE A 50 20.37 -11.77 8.28
N ILE A 51 20.71 -12.44 7.19
CA ILE A 51 22.02 -13.08 7.01
C ILE A 51 22.72 -12.55 5.77
N SER A 52 23.98 -12.17 5.91
CA SER A 52 24.81 -11.82 4.75
C SER A 52 24.83 -12.94 3.72
N SER A 53 24.78 -12.59 2.44
CA SER A 53 24.90 -13.54 1.33
C SER A 53 26.23 -14.31 1.31
N ALA A 54 27.26 -13.84 2.03
CA ALA A 54 28.53 -14.54 2.17
C ALA A 54 28.48 -15.75 3.14
N CYS A 55 27.41 -15.88 3.93
CA CYS A 55 27.22 -16.99 4.87
C CYS A 55 26.60 -18.21 4.18
N ASN A 56 26.88 -19.41 4.70
CA ASN A 56 26.18 -20.61 4.23
C ASN A 56 24.81 -20.73 4.91
N MET A 57 23.76 -20.23 4.23
CA MET A 57 22.41 -20.16 4.77
C MET A 57 21.87 -21.52 5.22
N SER A 58 22.11 -22.59 4.47
CA SER A 58 21.63 -23.93 4.82
C SER A 58 22.22 -24.44 6.14
N LYS A 59 23.56 -24.33 6.31
CA LYS A 59 24.25 -24.74 7.54
C LYS A 59 23.82 -23.89 8.74
N VAL A 60 23.74 -22.57 8.56
CA VAL A 60 23.33 -21.64 9.62
C VAL A 60 21.87 -21.90 10.04
N GLY A 61 20.96 -22.06 9.07
CA GLY A 61 19.56 -22.33 9.32
C GLY A 61 19.34 -23.65 10.07
N ALA A 62 20.00 -24.72 9.63
CA ALA A 62 19.93 -26.02 10.31
C ALA A 62 20.45 -25.95 11.75
N PHE A 63 21.55 -25.22 11.98
CA PHE A 63 22.12 -25.04 13.32
C PHE A 63 21.17 -24.28 14.25
N ILE A 64 20.65 -23.13 13.80
CA ILE A 64 19.72 -22.31 14.59
C ILE A 64 18.45 -23.13 14.89
N LYS A 65 17.88 -23.78 13.88
CA LYS A 65 16.67 -24.60 14.05
C LYS A 65 16.85 -25.71 15.10
N ALA A 66 18.02 -26.35 15.13
CA ALA A 66 18.34 -27.38 16.14
C ALA A 66 18.46 -26.81 17.57
N CYS A 67 18.76 -25.52 17.72
CA CYS A 67 18.85 -24.85 19.02
C CYS A 67 17.50 -24.28 19.50
N LEU A 68 16.50 -24.15 18.62
CA LEU A 68 15.22 -23.52 18.96
C LEU A 68 14.25 -24.50 19.65
N PRO A 69 13.38 -23.99 20.55
CA PRO A 69 12.26 -24.77 21.05
C PRO A 69 11.35 -25.26 19.91
N VAL A 70 10.76 -26.45 20.07
CA VAL A 70 10.01 -27.18 19.02
C VAL A 70 8.95 -26.32 18.31
N ASN A 71 8.20 -25.51 19.06
CA ASN A 71 7.07 -24.73 18.53
C ASN A 71 7.48 -23.36 17.96
N THR A 72 8.76 -23.00 18.02
CA THR A 72 9.24 -21.70 17.56
C THR A 72 9.18 -21.61 16.04
N LYS A 73 8.51 -20.57 15.53
CA LYS A 73 8.55 -20.23 14.11
C LYS A 73 9.89 -19.60 13.78
N PHE A 74 10.45 -19.95 12.63
CA PHE A 74 11.79 -19.52 12.25
C PHE A 74 11.85 -19.29 10.75
N MET A 75 12.40 -18.15 10.37
CA MET A 75 12.69 -17.79 8.99
C MET A 75 14.00 -17.05 8.88
N MET A 76 14.63 -17.10 7.72
CA MET A 76 15.80 -16.28 7.41
C MET A 76 15.72 -15.67 6.02
N ILE A 77 16.34 -14.50 5.87
CA ILE A 77 16.34 -13.72 4.64
C ILE A 77 17.78 -13.28 4.35
N SER A 78 18.27 -13.48 3.13
CA SER A 78 19.56 -12.94 2.72
C SER A 78 19.49 -11.42 2.58
N THR A 79 20.56 -10.75 2.96
CA THR A 79 20.62 -9.28 2.95
C THR A 79 21.87 -8.73 2.29
N ALA A 80 21.72 -7.57 1.63
CA ALA A 80 22.83 -6.72 1.19
C ALA A 80 23.39 -5.83 2.32
N GLY A 81 22.71 -5.81 3.47
CA GLY A 81 23.16 -5.14 4.66
C GLY A 81 22.26 -5.35 5.87
N GLU A 82 22.83 -5.80 6.97
CA GLU A 82 22.15 -5.94 8.25
C GLU A 82 21.82 -4.57 8.87
N LEU A 83 20.66 -4.43 9.51
CA LEU A 83 20.26 -3.24 10.25
C LEU A 83 20.02 -3.60 11.71
N CYS A 84 20.81 -3.03 12.62
CA CYS A 84 20.65 -3.19 14.07
C CYS A 84 21.49 -2.13 14.79
N HIS A 85 21.38 -2.07 16.12
CA HIS A 85 22.29 -1.24 16.91
C HIS A 85 23.66 -1.90 17.04
N PHE A 86 24.72 -1.11 16.88
CA PHE A 86 26.10 -1.57 17.07
C PHE A 86 26.71 -0.92 18.30
N GLU A 87 27.48 -1.69 19.06
CA GLU A 87 28.20 -1.19 20.22
C GLU A 87 29.11 -0.01 19.84
N GLY A 88 28.99 1.10 20.58
CA GLY A 88 29.77 2.32 20.34
C GLY A 88 29.36 3.15 19.11
N LYS A 89 28.25 2.82 18.43
CA LYS A 89 27.74 3.60 17.27
C LYS A 89 26.33 4.12 17.50
N ASN A 90 26.06 5.33 16.99
CA ASN A 90 24.73 5.94 17.04
C ASN A 90 23.83 5.51 15.87
N SER A 91 24.42 5.04 14.76
CA SER A 91 23.70 4.66 13.55
C SER A 91 23.41 3.15 13.53
N ILE A 92 22.25 2.80 12.97
CA ILE A 92 21.82 1.42 12.73
C ILE A 92 22.44 0.80 11.47
N TYR A 93 23.28 1.54 10.75
CA TYR A 93 23.97 1.06 9.57
C TYR A 93 25.37 0.57 9.91
N PRO A 94 25.73 -0.66 9.50
CA PRO A 94 27.05 -1.19 9.72
C PRO A 94 28.07 -0.46 8.83
N PRO A 95 29.34 -0.39 9.24
CA PRO A 95 30.40 0.13 8.39
C PRO A 95 30.49 -0.69 7.10
N ASN A 96 30.83 -0.03 5.98
CA ASN A 96 30.83 -0.65 4.67
C ASN A 96 31.96 -1.70 4.58
N GLN A 97 31.60 -2.98 4.54
CA GLN A 97 32.53 -4.10 4.45
C GLN A 97 31.94 -5.18 3.55
N ILE A 98 32.53 -5.35 2.37
CA ILE A 98 32.16 -6.37 1.38
C ILE A 98 32.52 -7.76 1.92
N GLY A 99 31.68 -8.76 1.67
CA GLY A 99 31.97 -10.16 1.99
C GLY A 99 31.96 -10.52 3.48
N ARG A 100 31.39 -9.66 4.34
CA ARG A 100 31.26 -9.92 5.77
C ARG A 100 30.34 -11.12 6.03
N LYS A 101 30.71 -12.00 6.96
CA LYS A 101 29.88 -13.17 7.35
C LYS A 101 29.08 -12.86 8.60
N LYS A 102 28.12 -11.96 8.47
CA LYS A 102 27.34 -11.42 9.59
C LYS A 102 25.90 -11.94 9.59
N ILE A 103 25.31 -11.96 10.79
CA ILE A 103 23.98 -12.46 11.07
C ILE A 103 23.34 -11.53 12.10
N VAL A 104 22.15 -10.99 11.79
CA VAL A 104 21.26 -10.39 12.79
C VAL A 104 20.18 -11.38 13.14
N LEU A 105 20.04 -11.70 14.41
CA LEU A 105 18.96 -12.51 14.95
C LEU A 105 17.98 -11.58 15.67
N GLN A 106 16.69 -11.63 15.34
CA GLN A 106 15.64 -10.88 15.99
C GLN A 106 14.56 -11.84 16.49
N ALA A 107 14.40 -11.95 17.80
CA ALA A 107 13.46 -12.86 18.45
C ALA A 107 12.29 -12.10 19.08
N PHE A 108 11.10 -12.70 19.04
CA PHE A 108 9.84 -12.14 19.55
C PHE A 108 9.17 -13.08 20.54
N SER A 109 8.59 -12.52 21.60
CA SER A 109 8.02 -13.25 22.72
C SER A 109 6.64 -13.87 22.45
N ASN A 110 6.32 -14.97 23.12
CA ASN A 110 4.96 -15.53 23.17
C ASN A 110 3.98 -14.61 23.92
N ARG A 111 4.49 -13.70 24.76
CA ARG A 111 3.65 -12.69 25.43
C ARG A 111 3.03 -11.72 24.42
N MET A 112 3.83 -11.31 23.44
CA MET A 112 3.45 -10.35 22.41
C MET A 112 2.73 -11.00 21.23
N ILE A 113 3.19 -12.15 20.76
CA ILE A 113 2.65 -12.84 19.59
C ILE A 113 1.60 -13.86 20.05
N ASN A 114 0.35 -13.63 19.65
CA ASN A 114 -0.76 -14.53 19.92
C ASN A 114 -0.75 -15.75 18.99
N ASP A 115 -0.45 -15.55 17.71
CA ASP A 115 -0.31 -16.63 16.74
C ASP A 115 0.67 -16.21 15.62
N CYS A 116 1.37 -17.16 15.04
CA CYS A 116 2.35 -16.93 13.99
C CYS A 116 2.35 -18.10 13.00
N GLN A 117 2.19 -17.79 11.71
CA GLN A 117 2.20 -18.80 10.66
C GLN A 117 3.08 -18.36 9.50
N ILE A 118 4.00 -19.24 9.09
CA ILE A 118 4.83 -19.05 7.91
C ILE A 118 4.36 -20.01 6.82
N PHE A 119 4.18 -19.50 5.60
CA PHE A 119 3.91 -20.31 4.41
C PHE A 119 4.70 -19.79 3.22
N THR A 120 4.86 -20.65 2.21
CA THR A 120 5.66 -20.36 1.02
C THR A 120 4.88 -20.70 -0.24
N ILE A 121 5.05 -19.89 -1.29
CA ILE A 121 4.42 -20.09 -2.59
C ILE A 121 5.52 -20.09 -3.65
N ASP A 122 5.59 -21.14 -4.45
CA ASP A 122 6.49 -21.23 -5.60
C ASP A 122 5.99 -20.31 -6.72
N LEU A 123 6.91 -19.50 -7.26
CA LEU A 123 6.59 -18.48 -8.23
C LEU A 123 6.79 -19.04 -9.64
N PRO A 124 5.80 -18.90 -10.54
CA PRO A 124 5.99 -19.27 -11.93
C PRO A 124 6.89 -18.22 -12.57
N ASN A 125 8.20 -18.47 -12.75
CA ASN A 125 9.16 -17.49 -13.29
C ASN A 125 10.30 -18.09 -14.14
N ASP A 126 10.20 -19.36 -14.53
CA ASP A 126 11.24 -20.07 -15.28
C ASP A 126 11.67 -19.36 -16.58
N ASP A 127 10.73 -18.69 -17.25
CA ASP A 127 10.98 -17.88 -18.45
C ASP A 127 11.73 -16.58 -18.10
N LEU A 128 11.31 -15.88 -17.04
CA LEU A 128 11.94 -14.63 -16.60
C LEU A 128 13.40 -14.81 -16.17
N LEU A 129 13.72 -15.97 -15.59
CA LEU A 129 15.09 -16.35 -15.23
C LEU A 129 15.99 -16.53 -16.46
N LYS A 130 15.43 -16.93 -17.59
CA LYS A 130 16.12 -17.05 -18.89
C LYS A 130 16.11 -15.73 -19.68
N ASN A 131 15.57 -14.65 -19.11
CA ASN A 131 15.28 -13.39 -19.80
C ASN A 131 14.33 -13.55 -20.99
N GLU A 132 13.45 -14.55 -20.92
CA GLU A 132 12.37 -14.79 -21.86
C GLU A 132 11.05 -14.30 -21.22
N SER A 133 10.09 -13.88 -22.04
CA SER A 133 8.74 -13.54 -21.62
C SER A 133 7.81 -14.46 -22.40
N ILE A 134 7.50 -15.64 -21.85
CA ILE A 134 6.65 -16.64 -22.51
C ILE A 134 5.27 -16.67 -21.85
N MET A 135 5.21 -16.56 -20.52
CA MET A 135 3.96 -16.51 -19.77
C MET A 135 3.50 -15.07 -19.58
N THR A 136 2.21 -14.82 -19.79
CA THR A 136 1.68 -13.46 -19.64
C THR A 136 1.69 -13.00 -18.19
N PRO A 137 1.75 -11.68 -17.95
CA PRO A 137 1.47 -11.10 -16.65
C PRO A 137 0.17 -11.62 -16.00
N LYS A 138 -0.90 -11.77 -16.77
CA LYS A 138 -2.21 -12.20 -16.26
C LYS A 138 -2.21 -13.68 -15.86
N GLU A 139 -1.75 -14.57 -16.73
CA GLU A 139 -1.64 -16.00 -16.44
C GLU A 139 -0.77 -16.23 -15.20
N ARG A 140 0.36 -15.53 -15.13
CA ARG A 140 1.27 -15.59 -13.98
C ARG A 140 0.59 -15.18 -12.69
N THR A 141 -0.12 -14.06 -12.72
CA THR A 141 -0.90 -13.56 -11.58
C THR A 141 -2.01 -14.54 -11.20
N ASP A 142 -2.78 -15.05 -12.16
CA ASP A 142 -3.90 -15.98 -11.92
C ASP A 142 -3.40 -17.29 -11.28
N ILE A 143 -2.23 -17.81 -11.68
CA ILE A 143 -1.59 -18.97 -11.03
C ILE A 143 -1.25 -18.66 -9.56
N ILE A 144 -0.67 -17.49 -9.28
CA ILE A 144 -0.31 -17.10 -7.91
C ILE A 144 -1.57 -16.89 -7.05
N VAL A 145 -2.64 -16.31 -7.62
CA VAL A 145 -3.94 -16.12 -6.95
C VAL A 145 -4.50 -17.46 -6.47
N GLU A 146 -4.51 -18.48 -7.34
CA GLU A 146 -5.03 -19.80 -6.97
C GLU A 146 -4.17 -20.46 -5.88
N LYS A 147 -2.84 -20.32 -5.94
CA LYS A 147 -1.94 -20.81 -4.89
C LYS A 147 -2.19 -20.11 -3.55
N LEU A 148 -2.40 -18.79 -3.54
CA LEU A 148 -2.75 -18.01 -2.34
C LEU A 148 -4.10 -18.46 -1.76
N LYS A 149 -5.12 -18.61 -2.61
CA LYS A 149 -6.46 -19.07 -2.21
C LYS A 149 -6.46 -20.47 -1.61
N ASN A 150 -5.52 -21.33 -2.02
CA ASN A 150 -5.40 -22.69 -1.49
C ASN A 150 -4.57 -22.81 -0.21
N GLN A 151 -3.89 -21.74 0.25
CA GLN A 151 -3.11 -21.79 1.50
C GLN A 151 -3.99 -22.04 2.73
N ASN A 152 -3.71 -23.07 3.52
CA ASN A 152 -4.48 -23.26 4.76
C ASN A 152 -4.02 -22.25 5.82
N VAL A 153 -4.86 -21.28 6.19
CA VAL A 153 -4.58 -20.31 7.26
C VAL A 153 -5.45 -20.66 8.46
N SER A 154 -4.83 -21.05 9.57
CA SER A 154 -5.55 -21.52 10.76
C SER A 154 -6.04 -20.39 11.66
N MET A 155 -5.53 -19.16 11.47
CA MET A 155 -5.87 -18.00 12.29
C MET A 155 -6.87 -17.07 11.59
N ALA A 156 -7.71 -16.40 12.38
CA ALA A 156 -8.53 -15.30 11.89
C ALA A 156 -7.64 -14.07 11.64
N ILE A 157 -7.65 -13.57 10.40
CA ILE A 157 -6.88 -12.39 9.99
C ILE A 157 -7.72 -11.13 10.19
N ASN A 158 -7.15 -10.13 10.86
CA ASN A 158 -7.72 -8.80 10.97
C ASN A 158 -6.60 -7.76 10.84
N ALA A 159 -6.76 -6.74 10.01
CA ALA A 159 -5.76 -5.67 9.83
C ALA A 159 -5.39 -4.94 11.13
N GLN A 160 -6.26 -4.97 12.14
CA GLN A 160 -6.04 -4.35 13.45
C GLN A 160 -5.16 -5.16 14.41
N ASP A 161 -4.88 -6.42 14.12
CA ASP A 161 -4.05 -7.25 15.00
C ASP A 161 -3.11 -8.18 14.22
N THR A 162 -3.23 -8.24 12.90
CA THR A 162 -2.46 -9.13 12.04
C THR A 162 -1.67 -8.31 11.03
N VAL A 163 -0.38 -8.59 10.94
CA VAL A 163 0.52 -8.05 9.89
C VAL A 163 1.14 -9.21 9.12
N ALA A 164 1.22 -9.08 7.80
CA ALA A 164 1.90 -10.03 6.93
C ALA A 164 3.29 -9.50 6.57
N LEU A 165 4.34 -10.20 7.00
CA LEU A 165 5.69 -9.98 6.52
C LEU A 165 5.90 -10.81 5.26
N ALA A 166 6.07 -10.16 4.11
CA ALA A 166 6.17 -10.81 2.82
C ALA A 166 7.55 -10.60 2.20
N TYR A 167 8.24 -11.71 1.94
CA TYR A 167 9.59 -11.70 1.37
C TYR A 167 9.63 -12.50 0.10
N ILE A 168 10.16 -11.89 -0.95
CA ILE A 168 10.30 -12.51 -2.27
C ILE A 168 11.79 -12.76 -2.51
N ASP A 169 12.12 -13.83 -3.21
CA ASP A 169 13.45 -13.98 -3.75
C ASP A 169 13.76 -12.83 -4.74
N GLY A 170 14.77 -12.01 -4.45
CA GLY A 170 15.10 -10.85 -5.28
C GLY A 170 15.54 -11.18 -6.72
N MET A 171 15.85 -12.45 -7.01
CA MET A 171 16.11 -12.90 -8.39
C MET A 171 14.85 -13.34 -9.13
N ALA A 172 13.71 -13.47 -8.43
CA ALA A 172 12.52 -14.07 -9.01
C ALA A 172 11.81 -13.20 -10.06
N LYS A 173 12.04 -11.87 -10.03
CA LYS A 173 11.39 -10.87 -10.90
C LYS A 173 9.85 -10.95 -10.91
N CYS A 174 9.26 -11.39 -9.80
CA CYS A 174 7.84 -11.67 -9.68
C CYS A 174 7.09 -10.74 -8.71
N GLU A 175 7.76 -9.73 -8.18
CA GLU A 175 7.28 -8.83 -7.12
C GLU A 175 5.88 -8.27 -7.44
N THR A 176 5.76 -7.61 -8.59
CA THR A 176 4.51 -6.97 -9.02
C THR A 176 3.37 -7.98 -9.23
N PHE A 177 3.65 -9.19 -9.75
CA PHE A 177 2.62 -10.22 -9.98
C PHE A 177 2.13 -10.84 -8.67
N VAL A 178 3.05 -11.10 -7.74
CA VAL A 178 2.71 -11.61 -6.42
C VAL A 178 1.78 -10.66 -5.71
N MET A 179 2.10 -9.37 -5.79
CA MET A 179 1.35 -8.38 -5.05
C MET A 179 -0.02 -8.11 -5.64
N GLN A 180 -0.13 -8.04 -6.97
CA GLN A 180 -1.43 -8.04 -7.61
C GLN A 180 -2.25 -9.29 -7.19
N ALA A 181 -1.61 -10.47 -7.14
CA ALA A 181 -2.27 -11.71 -6.74
C ALA A 181 -2.73 -11.71 -5.27
N VAL A 182 -2.00 -11.08 -4.35
CA VAL A 182 -2.44 -10.91 -2.95
C VAL A 182 -3.77 -10.17 -2.90
N TYR A 183 -3.89 -9.04 -3.60
CA TYR A 183 -5.14 -8.26 -3.66
C TYR A 183 -6.27 -8.99 -4.40
N ASP A 184 -5.95 -9.64 -5.52
CA ASP A 184 -6.93 -10.37 -6.33
C ASP A 184 -7.43 -11.65 -5.61
N SER A 185 -6.62 -12.23 -4.70
CA SER A 185 -7.04 -13.37 -3.88
C SER A 185 -8.13 -13.03 -2.86
N GLN A 186 -8.20 -11.77 -2.40
CA GLN A 186 -9.12 -11.27 -1.37
C GLN A 186 -9.10 -12.06 -0.05
N LYS A 187 -8.03 -12.83 0.18
CA LYS A 187 -7.95 -13.78 1.28
C LYS A 187 -7.31 -13.22 2.55
N PHE A 188 -6.47 -12.20 2.39
CA PHE A 188 -5.64 -11.67 3.47
C PHE A 188 -6.02 -10.20 3.76
N PRO A 189 -7.03 -9.95 4.61
CA PRO A 189 -7.44 -8.60 4.99
C PRO A 189 -6.51 -8.01 6.06
N CYS A 190 -5.22 -7.93 5.73
CA CYS A 190 -4.19 -7.35 6.60
C CYS A 190 -3.11 -6.63 5.78
N ILE A 191 -2.27 -5.86 6.46
CA ILE A 191 -1.21 -5.09 5.83
C ILE A 191 -0.05 -6.01 5.45
N PHE A 192 0.42 -5.91 4.21
CA PHE A 192 1.63 -6.58 3.71
C PHE A 192 2.81 -5.61 3.72
N VAL A 193 3.88 -6.00 4.42
CA VAL A 193 5.14 -5.23 4.50
C VAL A 193 6.30 -6.18 4.26
N GLY A 194 7.31 -5.74 3.51
CA GLY A 194 8.53 -6.52 3.38
C GLY A 194 9.42 -6.06 2.23
N GLY A 195 9.95 -7.02 1.48
CA GLY A 195 10.85 -6.72 0.38
C GLY A 195 11.47 -7.96 -0.23
N SER A 196 12.20 -7.74 -1.32
CA SER A 196 12.96 -8.77 -2.01
C SER A 196 14.29 -9.04 -1.32
N SER A 197 14.66 -10.30 -1.10
CA SER A 197 15.97 -10.66 -0.56
C SER A 197 17.09 -10.01 -1.38
N GLY A 198 18.10 -9.49 -0.68
CA GLY A 198 19.17 -8.69 -1.28
C GLY A 198 20.51 -9.41 -1.28
N ASN A 199 21.37 -9.05 -2.23
CA ASN A 199 22.73 -9.55 -2.38
C ASN A 199 23.73 -8.39 -2.50
N ASP A 200 24.97 -8.64 -2.11
CA ASP A 200 26.11 -7.90 -2.64
C ASP A 200 26.27 -8.30 -4.13
N GLU A 201 26.31 -7.34 -5.05
CA GLU A 201 26.23 -7.56 -6.51
C GLU A 201 27.29 -8.55 -7.05
N ALA A 202 28.37 -8.77 -6.29
CA ALA A 202 29.44 -9.72 -6.61
C ALA A 202 29.13 -11.20 -6.28
N LEU A 203 28.12 -11.51 -5.46
CA LEU A 203 27.90 -12.85 -4.88
C LEU A 203 26.73 -13.65 -5.50
N GLY A 204 25.98 -13.06 -6.44
CA GLY A 204 25.16 -13.79 -7.41
C GLY A 204 23.86 -14.46 -6.95
N SER A 205 23.59 -14.62 -5.65
CA SER A 205 22.42 -15.41 -5.22
C SER A 205 21.71 -14.88 -3.98
N ALA A 206 20.38 -14.72 -4.09
CA ALA A 206 19.48 -14.26 -3.02
C ALA A 206 18.68 -15.45 -2.50
N TYR A 207 18.54 -15.56 -1.19
CA TYR A 207 18.01 -16.78 -0.56
C TYR A 207 17.01 -16.47 0.54
N LEU A 208 16.01 -17.34 0.64
CA LEU A 208 15.07 -17.39 1.75
C LEU A 208 15.20 -18.74 2.46
N TYR A 209 14.97 -18.77 3.76
CA TYR A 209 14.91 -20.01 4.56
C TYR A 209 13.59 -20.06 5.30
N ASN A 210 12.79 -21.11 5.07
CA ASN A 210 11.42 -21.21 5.60
C ASN A 210 11.32 -21.88 6.98
N GLY A 211 12.45 -22.14 7.63
CA GLY A 211 12.51 -22.87 8.90
C GLY A 211 12.90 -24.34 8.75
N GLU A 212 12.93 -24.86 7.52
CA GLU A 212 13.31 -26.24 7.20
C GLU A 212 14.44 -26.30 6.16
N ARG A 213 14.30 -25.55 5.07
CA ARG A 213 15.24 -25.55 3.96
C ARG A 213 15.41 -24.17 3.34
N VAL A 214 16.49 -24.01 2.59
CA VAL A 214 16.65 -22.87 1.67
C VAL A 214 15.67 -23.03 0.52
N ILE A 215 15.02 -21.93 0.13
CA ILE A 215 14.09 -21.84 -0.99
C ILE A 215 14.48 -20.66 -1.89
N GLU A 216 14.24 -20.83 -3.18
CA GLU A 216 14.53 -19.89 -4.27
C GLU A 216 13.33 -19.85 -5.20
N ASN A 217 13.07 -18.73 -5.87
CA ASN A 217 11.88 -18.51 -6.71
C ASN A 217 10.57 -18.69 -5.92
N HIS A 218 10.54 -18.22 -4.68
CA HIS A 218 9.38 -18.31 -3.82
C HIS A 218 9.00 -16.95 -3.24
N LEU A 219 7.71 -16.80 -2.94
CA LEU A 219 7.22 -15.88 -1.92
C LEU A 219 7.22 -16.64 -0.59
N MET A 220 7.73 -16.01 0.47
CA MET A 220 7.58 -16.45 1.86
C MET A 220 6.78 -15.40 2.63
N VAL A 221 5.67 -15.81 3.24
CA VAL A 221 4.83 -14.93 4.06
C VAL A 221 4.84 -15.42 5.50
N CYS A 222 5.08 -14.50 6.43
CA CYS A 222 4.88 -14.70 7.86
C CYS A 222 3.68 -13.85 8.32
N LEU A 223 2.58 -14.50 8.69
CA LEU A 223 1.44 -13.86 9.34
C LEU A 223 1.73 -13.78 10.84
N LEU A 224 1.81 -12.56 11.38
CA LEU A 224 1.96 -12.32 12.81
C LEU A 224 0.67 -11.74 13.36
N LYS A 225 0.02 -12.48 14.26
CA LYS A 225 -1.11 -12.01 15.05
C LYS A 225 -0.64 -11.54 16.42
N ILE A 226 -0.83 -10.26 16.70
CA ILE A 226 -0.35 -9.55 17.87
C ILE A 226 -1.40 -9.59 18.99
N ASN A 227 -0.96 -9.75 20.24
CA ASN A 227 -1.82 -9.79 21.41
C ASN A 227 -2.40 -8.39 21.73
N SER A 228 -3.59 -8.35 22.32
CA SER A 228 -4.39 -7.14 22.60
C SER A 228 -3.71 -6.04 23.42
N GLY A 229 -2.69 -6.35 24.22
CA GLY A 229 -1.88 -5.37 24.97
C GLY A 229 -0.83 -4.65 24.10
N TYR A 230 -0.77 -4.99 22.83
CA TYR A 230 0.22 -4.48 21.88
C TYR A 230 -0.48 -3.97 20.61
N LYS A 231 0.18 -3.05 19.93
CA LYS A 231 -0.20 -2.57 18.60
C LYS A 231 1.03 -2.55 17.70
N PHE A 232 0.80 -2.50 16.40
CA PHE A 232 1.84 -2.25 15.41
C PHE A 232 1.45 -1.04 14.54
N GLY A 233 2.46 -0.37 14.00
CA GLY A 233 2.28 0.75 13.07
C GLY A 233 3.28 0.62 11.94
N VAL A 234 2.89 1.06 10.74
CA VAL A 234 3.76 0.99 9.57
C VAL A 234 4.35 2.36 9.27
N PHE A 235 5.66 2.42 9.34
CA PHE A 235 6.44 3.60 9.02
C PHE A 235 6.94 3.53 7.58
N LYS A 236 6.79 4.63 6.85
CA LYS A 236 7.34 4.82 5.50
C LYS A 236 8.04 6.17 5.46
N SER A 237 9.28 6.21 4.97
CA SER A 237 10.01 7.45 4.75
C SER A 237 10.79 7.44 3.44
N GLN A 238 10.72 8.55 2.71
CA GLN A 238 11.34 8.70 1.38
C GLN A 238 11.79 10.15 1.17
N GLY A 239 13.04 10.36 0.75
CA GLY A 239 13.65 11.69 0.62
C GLY A 239 13.35 12.36 -0.71
N PHE A 240 12.09 12.67 -1.03
CA PHE A 240 11.72 13.27 -2.32
C PHE A 240 10.61 14.33 -2.25
N CYS A 241 10.71 15.31 -3.16
CA CYS A 241 9.69 16.34 -3.40
C CYS A 241 9.14 16.27 -4.84
N ARG A 242 7.85 16.55 -5.02
CA ARG A 242 7.22 16.62 -6.35
C ARG A 242 7.71 17.85 -7.12
N THR A 243 8.04 17.68 -8.40
CA THR A 243 8.43 18.81 -9.28
C THR A 243 7.29 19.35 -10.14
N GLY A 244 6.15 18.63 -10.19
CA GLY A 244 5.01 18.92 -11.08
C GLY A 244 5.14 18.33 -12.48
N ASN A 245 6.30 17.78 -12.85
CA ASN A 245 6.56 17.22 -14.18
C ASN A 245 6.30 15.72 -14.24
N SER A 246 5.98 15.22 -15.44
CA SER A 246 5.73 13.79 -15.67
C SER A 246 5.85 13.40 -17.13
N PHE A 247 6.10 12.12 -17.39
CA PHE A 247 6.02 11.49 -18.70
C PHE A 247 4.89 10.45 -18.72
N ILE A 248 4.23 10.28 -19.86
CA ILE A 248 3.32 9.15 -20.08
C ILE A 248 4.09 8.09 -20.84
N ILE A 249 4.20 6.90 -20.26
CA ILE A 249 4.95 5.80 -20.86
C ILE A 249 4.21 5.27 -22.07
N ALA A 250 4.88 5.27 -23.22
CA ALA A 250 4.31 4.90 -24.50
C ALA A 250 4.80 3.51 -24.95
N ASP A 251 6.05 3.17 -24.61
CA ASP A 251 6.66 1.88 -24.86
C ASP A 251 7.59 1.48 -23.72
N ALA A 252 7.42 0.26 -23.23
CA ALA A 252 8.17 -0.31 -22.12
C ALA A 252 8.07 -1.84 -22.11
N ASN A 253 9.09 -2.48 -21.57
CA ASN A 253 9.06 -3.90 -21.21
C ASN A 253 9.12 -4.04 -19.69
N PRO A 254 7.98 -4.29 -19.01
CA PRO A 254 7.93 -4.45 -17.55
C PRO A 254 8.78 -5.61 -17.04
N SER A 255 8.82 -6.72 -17.77
CA SER A 255 9.56 -7.94 -17.40
C SER A 255 11.08 -7.72 -17.44
N LEU A 256 11.56 -6.97 -18.43
CA LEU A 256 12.97 -6.58 -18.57
C LEU A 256 13.28 -5.22 -17.94
N ARG A 257 12.29 -4.58 -17.31
CA ARG A 257 12.36 -3.32 -16.55
C ARG A 257 13.01 -2.17 -17.34
N TYR A 258 12.61 -1.96 -18.59
CA TYR A 258 13.05 -0.80 -19.37
C TYR A 258 11.91 -0.03 -20.01
N VAL A 259 12.15 1.25 -20.23
CA VAL A 259 11.32 2.17 -21.03
C VAL A 259 12.12 2.64 -22.23
N SER A 260 11.50 2.64 -23.40
CA SER A 260 12.09 3.09 -24.67
C SER A 260 11.45 4.39 -25.16
N LYS A 261 10.12 4.53 -25.05
CA LYS A 261 9.40 5.70 -25.57
C LYS A 261 8.37 6.26 -24.60
N VAL A 262 8.12 7.56 -24.74
CA VAL A 262 7.11 8.32 -24.00
C VAL A 262 6.26 9.15 -24.96
N LEU A 263 5.13 9.66 -24.47
CA LEU A 263 4.32 10.64 -25.18
C LEU A 263 4.82 12.06 -24.87
N ASP A 264 5.01 12.87 -25.92
CA ASP A 264 5.21 14.31 -25.78
C ASP A 264 3.89 15.06 -25.51
N GLU A 265 3.97 16.38 -25.35
CA GLU A 265 2.80 17.25 -25.10
C GLU A 265 1.77 17.23 -26.25
N GLN A 266 2.17 16.83 -27.45
CA GLN A 266 1.32 16.68 -28.62
C GLN A 266 0.79 15.24 -28.79
N GLY A 267 1.11 14.33 -27.86
CA GLY A 267 0.69 12.93 -27.91
C GLY A 267 1.43 12.11 -28.98
N ARG A 268 2.63 12.52 -29.37
CA ARG A 268 3.51 11.80 -30.30
C ARG A 268 4.49 10.92 -29.52
N PHE A 269 4.84 9.79 -30.12
CA PHE A 269 5.84 8.87 -29.58
C PHE A 269 7.23 9.46 -29.80
N VAL A 270 7.95 9.67 -28.71
CA VAL A 270 9.33 10.16 -28.74
C VAL A 270 10.21 9.26 -27.89
N ASP A 271 11.47 9.19 -28.27
CA ASP A 271 12.48 8.42 -27.55
C ASP A 271 12.65 8.98 -26.13
N PHE A 272 12.65 8.10 -25.14
CA PHE A 272 12.62 8.54 -23.75
C PHE A 272 13.90 9.25 -23.35
N ILE A 273 15.06 8.79 -23.86
CA ILE A 273 16.35 9.46 -23.65
C ILE A 273 16.31 10.90 -24.19
N ASP A 274 15.75 11.11 -25.38
CA ASP A 274 15.66 12.45 -25.98
C ASP A 274 14.67 13.35 -25.24
N ALA A 275 13.53 12.79 -24.79
CA ALA A 275 12.59 13.51 -23.95
C ALA A 275 13.24 13.96 -22.62
N LEU A 276 14.08 13.11 -22.02
CA LEU A 276 14.86 13.46 -20.83
C LEU A 276 15.91 14.54 -21.13
N LYS A 277 16.68 14.40 -22.22
CA LYS A 277 17.66 15.41 -22.66
C LYS A 277 17.00 16.77 -22.87
N PHE A 278 15.87 16.81 -23.57
CA PHE A 278 15.08 18.01 -23.79
C PHE A 278 14.60 18.63 -22.47
N LYS A 279 14.05 17.80 -21.57
CA LYS A 279 13.52 18.26 -20.27
C LYS A 279 14.58 18.88 -19.39
N PHE A 280 15.74 18.24 -19.28
CA PHE A 280 16.85 18.69 -18.45
C PHE A 280 17.80 19.65 -19.17
N SER A 281 17.46 20.06 -20.40
CA SER A 281 18.25 20.99 -21.22
C SER A 281 19.72 20.54 -21.39
N CYS A 282 19.95 19.24 -21.60
CA CYS A 282 21.27 18.67 -21.86
C CYS A 282 21.35 18.05 -23.27
N LYS A 283 22.58 17.83 -23.74
CA LYS A 283 22.83 17.33 -25.10
C LYS A 283 23.34 15.89 -25.13
N THR A 284 24.06 15.47 -24.09
CA THR A 284 24.66 14.14 -24.01
C THR A 284 24.07 13.32 -22.86
N VAL A 285 24.19 11.98 -22.94
CA VAL A 285 23.77 11.09 -21.86
C VAL A 285 24.64 11.29 -20.62
N GLU A 286 25.92 11.57 -20.78
CA GLU A 286 26.83 11.86 -19.66
C GLU A 286 26.42 13.10 -18.86
N GLU A 287 25.97 14.16 -19.54
CA GLU A 287 25.39 15.34 -18.88
C GLU A 287 24.08 14.98 -18.17
N LEU A 288 23.24 14.19 -18.83
CA LEU A 288 21.96 13.73 -18.29
C LEU A 288 22.16 12.93 -17.00
N GLU A 289 23.08 11.98 -16.96
CA GLU A 289 23.37 11.14 -15.79
C GLU A 289 23.81 11.98 -14.57
N LYS A 290 24.60 13.03 -14.78
CA LYS A 290 25.00 13.96 -13.71
C LYS A 290 23.83 14.74 -13.15
N ILE A 291 22.91 15.20 -14.01
CA ILE A 291 21.73 15.96 -13.59
C ILE A 291 20.75 15.03 -12.87
N ILE A 292 20.47 13.87 -13.45
CA ILE A 292 19.54 12.87 -12.91
C ILE A 292 19.94 12.40 -11.51
N TYR A 293 21.21 12.49 -11.11
CA TYR A 293 21.63 12.19 -9.75
C TYR A 293 20.79 12.92 -8.67
N ASN A 294 20.40 14.18 -8.92
CA ASN A 294 19.57 14.98 -8.02
C ASN A 294 18.07 14.72 -8.15
N TYR A 295 17.66 13.88 -9.10
CA TYR A 295 16.28 13.53 -9.39
C TYR A 295 16.06 12.03 -9.22
N SER A 296 14.79 11.65 -9.23
CA SER A 296 14.36 10.28 -9.46
C SER A 296 13.00 10.34 -10.17
N PHE A 297 12.40 9.18 -10.38
CA PHE A 297 11.07 9.09 -10.91
C PHE A 297 10.13 8.44 -9.90
N ALA A 298 8.83 8.56 -10.11
CA ALA A 298 7.86 7.85 -9.31
C ALA A 298 6.55 7.65 -10.04
N ILE A 299 5.79 6.67 -9.57
CA ILE A 299 4.36 6.62 -9.82
C ILE A 299 3.62 7.25 -8.64
N ASP A 300 2.42 7.75 -8.92
CA ASP A 300 1.50 8.29 -7.94
C ASP A 300 0.33 7.34 -7.79
N VAL A 301 0.08 6.89 -6.56
CA VAL A 301 -1.09 6.09 -6.21
C VAL A 301 -1.83 6.85 -5.12
N ASN A 302 -2.86 7.60 -5.53
CA ASN A 302 -3.73 8.39 -4.66
C ASN A 302 -3.01 9.36 -3.70
N GLY A 303 -1.98 10.06 -4.20
CA GLY A 303 -1.23 11.05 -3.43
C GLY A 303 0.06 10.47 -2.82
N GLU A 304 0.13 9.15 -2.67
CA GLU A 304 1.35 8.45 -2.25
C GLU A 304 2.31 8.27 -3.43
N ILE A 305 3.54 8.71 -3.23
CA ILE A 305 4.63 8.57 -4.20
C ILE A 305 5.31 7.21 -3.99
N PHE A 306 5.58 6.51 -5.08
CA PHE A 306 6.37 5.28 -5.10
C PHE A 306 7.54 5.43 -6.07
N ALA A 307 8.76 5.56 -5.53
CA ALA A 307 9.94 5.87 -6.34
C ALA A 307 10.33 4.76 -7.33
N ARG A 308 10.88 5.18 -8.47
CA ARG A 308 11.33 4.40 -9.62
C ARG A 308 12.70 4.92 -10.01
N THR A 309 13.74 4.23 -9.54
CA THR A 309 15.12 4.67 -9.73
C THR A 309 15.69 4.06 -11.00
N ILE A 310 16.37 4.88 -11.79
CA ILE A 310 17.08 4.45 -12.99
C ILE A 310 18.24 3.55 -12.56
N LEU A 311 18.33 2.38 -13.18
CA LEU A 311 19.46 1.46 -13.07
C LEU A 311 20.59 1.88 -14.02
N LYS A 312 20.26 2.13 -15.30
CA LYS A 312 21.21 2.60 -16.32
C LYS A 312 20.48 3.21 -17.52
N ILE A 313 21.20 4.03 -18.27
CA ILE A 313 20.75 4.55 -19.57
C ILE A 313 21.61 3.90 -20.66
N ASP A 314 20.97 3.22 -21.61
CA ASP A 314 21.63 2.58 -22.74
C ASP A 314 21.28 3.31 -24.03
N GLU A 315 22.17 4.20 -24.47
CA GLU A 315 21.98 4.99 -25.68
C GLU A 315 22.00 4.11 -26.95
N THR A 316 22.74 3.00 -26.93
CA THR A 316 22.89 2.14 -28.12
C THR A 316 21.60 1.40 -28.47
N GLN A 317 20.84 1.02 -27.44
CA GLN A 317 19.54 0.37 -27.57
C GLN A 317 18.36 1.34 -27.42
N ASN A 318 18.64 2.61 -27.12
CA ASN A 318 17.65 3.63 -26.77
C ASN A 318 16.69 3.16 -25.65
N ARG A 319 17.28 2.69 -24.54
CA ARG A 319 16.55 2.14 -23.39
C ARG A 319 16.99 2.77 -22.08
N VAL A 320 16.03 3.14 -21.26
CA VAL A 320 16.26 3.51 -19.86
C VAL A 320 15.80 2.36 -18.98
N TYR A 321 16.75 1.73 -18.28
CA TYR A 321 16.48 0.60 -17.39
C TYR A 321 16.19 1.11 -15.98
N PHE A 322 15.28 0.45 -15.28
CA PHE A 322 14.85 0.78 -13.92
C PHE A 322 15.02 -0.42 -12.98
N TYR A 323 15.16 -0.16 -11.68
CA TYR A 323 15.17 -1.22 -10.66
C TYR A 323 13.80 -1.90 -10.51
N CYS A 324 12.70 -1.22 -10.85
CA CYS A 324 11.34 -1.77 -10.79
C CYS A 324 10.70 -1.82 -12.17
N ASP A 325 9.59 -2.56 -12.30
CA ASP A 325 8.79 -2.54 -13.51
C ASP A 325 8.14 -1.17 -13.74
N ILE A 326 8.05 -0.80 -15.01
CA ILE A 326 7.29 0.35 -15.49
C ILE A 326 6.45 -0.14 -16.67
N GLY A 327 5.15 0.13 -16.60
CA GLY A 327 4.19 -0.27 -17.61
C GLY A 327 3.86 0.85 -18.59
N ILE A 328 3.46 0.45 -19.79
CA ILE A 328 2.79 1.34 -20.75
C ILE A 328 1.58 1.98 -20.06
N GLY A 329 1.33 3.27 -20.34
CA GLY A 329 0.23 4.05 -19.77
C GLY A 329 0.39 4.50 -18.34
N GLU A 330 1.50 4.17 -17.70
CA GLU A 330 1.85 4.77 -16.43
C GLU A 330 2.26 6.23 -16.62
N LYS A 331 1.87 7.05 -15.65
CA LYS A 331 2.34 8.43 -15.54
C LYS A 331 3.55 8.44 -14.63
N LEU A 332 4.73 8.57 -15.22
CA LEU A 332 6.00 8.59 -14.53
C LEU A 332 6.33 10.02 -14.12
N LEU A 333 6.11 10.36 -12.85
CA LEU A 333 6.43 11.65 -12.27
C LEU A 333 7.94 11.86 -12.18
N VAL A 334 8.38 13.10 -12.33
CA VAL A 334 9.75 13.52 -12.01
C VAL A 334 9.74 14.09 -10.59
N ILE A 335 10.60 13.53 -9.73
CA ILE A 335 10.74 13.94 -8.33
C ILE A 335 12.17 14.41 -8.07
N HIS A 336 12.32 15.40 -7.19
CA HIS A 336 13.61 15.95 -6.78
C HIS A 336 14.02 15.35 -5.44
N ARG A 337 15.29 15.02 -5.27
CA ARG A 337 15.81 14.50 -4.00
C ARG A 337 15.75 15.59 -2.91
N ALA A 338 15.25 15.24 -1.74
CA ALA A 338 15.22 16.09 -0.56
C ALA A 338 16.34 15.67 0.42
N SER A 339 16.58 16.51 1.44
CA SER A 339 17.50 16.16 2.53
C SER A 339 17.04 14.88 3.23
N PHE A 340 17.91 13.88 3.29
CA PHE A 340 17.60 12.56 3.85
C PHE A 340 17.23 12.64 5.33
N LEU A 341 18.06 13.30 6.13
CA LEU A 341 17.87 13.38 7.58
C LEU A 341 16.64 14.23 7.95
N GLU A 342 16.43 15.34 7.26
CA GLU A 342 15.27 16.22 7.52
C GLU A 342 13.96 15.52 7.18
N THR A 343 13.91 14.85 6.02
CA THR A 343 12.70 14.12 5.59
C THR A 343 12.42 12.95 6.54
N LEU A 344 13.46 12.20 6.92
CA LEU A 344 13.33 11.10 7.87
C LEU A 344 12.81 11.56 9.23
N GLN A 345 13.28 12.70 9.74
CA GLN A 345 12.79 13.27 11.00
C GLN A 345 11.33 13.73 10.88
N CYS A 346 10.99 14.45 9.80
CA CYS A 346 9.63 14.93 9.56
C CYS A 346 8.63 13.76 9.46
N ASP A 347 8.96 12.73 8.67
CA ASP A 347 8.14 11.54 8.52
C ASP A 347 7.96 10.83 9.87
N TRP A 348 9.01 10.75 10.68
CA TRP A 348 8.98 10.13 12.01
C TRP A 348 8.08 10.89 12.97
N ASP A 349 8.20 12.21 13.04
CA ASP A 349 7.37 13.04 13.91
C ASP A 349 5.89 12.92 13.53
N ALA A 350 5.59 12.86 12.22
CA ALA A 350 4.25 12.60 11.72
C ALA A 350 3.75 11.20 12.09
N PHE A 351 4.59 10.17 11.94
CA PHE A 351 4.27 8.79 12.31
C PHE A 351 4.01 8.62 13.81
N MET A 352 4.79 9.29 14.65
CA MET A 352 4.72 9.18 16.11
C MET A 352 3.56 9.97 16.75
N LYS A 353 2.88 10.82 15.97
CA LYS A 353 1.70 11.55 16.44
C LYS A 353 0.64 10.57 16.97
N ASN A 354 0.12 10.85 18.17
CA ASN A 354 -0.90 10.03 18.86
C ASN A 354 -0.47 8.57 19.15
N LYS A 355 0.84 8.28 19.24
CA LYS A 355 1.36 6.95 19.60
C LYS A 355 2.28 7.01 20.83
N PRO A 356 2.30 5.96 21.66
CA PRO A 356 3.34 5.80 22.68
C PRO A 356 4.70 5.53 22.02
N LYS A 357 5.79 5.57 22.79
CA LYS A 357 7.13 5.21 22.28
C LYS A 357 7.14 3.74 21.83
N PRO A 358 7.60 3.43 20.60
CA PRO A 358 7.78 2.05 20.18
C PRO A 358 8.92 1.40 20.96
N PHE A 359 8.81 0.10 21.21
CA PHE A 359 9.86 -0.65 21.90
C PHE A 359 10.67 -1.53 20.96
N ALA A 360 10.13 -1.86 19.78
CA ALA A 360 10.81 -2.67 18.79
C ALA A 360 10.40 -2.29 17.35
N GLY A 361 11.25 -2.60 16.39
CA GLY A 361 10.97 -2.40 14.96
C GLY A 361 11.62 -3.46 14.07
N ILE A 362 10.93 -3.81 12.98
CA ILE A 362 11.46 -4.58 11.85
C ILE A 362 11.65 -3.60 10.70
N LEU A 363 12.88 -3.38 10.27
CA LEU A 363 13.22 -2.42 9.20
C LEU A 363 13.49 -3.16 7.88
N ASN A 364 12.85 -2.70 6.82
CA ASN A 364 13.18 -3.04 5.44
C ASN A 364 13.62 -1.74 4.74
N ASP A 365 14.94 -1.56 4.63
CA ASP A 365 15.51 -0.38 4.01
C ASP A 365 15.94 -0.67 2.57
N CYS A 366 15.55 0.20 1.64
CA CYS A 366 15.92 -0.01 0.25
C CYS A 366 17.44 0.18 0.05
N ILE A 367 18.10 -0.74 -0.64
CA ILE A 367 19.54 -0.69 -0.90
C ILE A 367 19.93 0.58 -1.66
N THR A 368 19.09 1.06 -2.59
CA THR A 368 19.33 2.29 -3.33
C THR A 368 19.32 3.52 -2.40
N ARG A 369 18.44 3.53 -1.38
CA ARG A 369 18.40 4.58 -0.34
C ARG A 369 19.72 4.63 0.40
N ARG A 370 20.28 3.47 0.74
CA ARG A 370 21.56 3.33 1.45
C ARG A 370 22.73 3.79 0.59
N VAL A 371 22.78 3.38 -0.68
CA VAL A 371 23.88 3.72 -1.60
C VAL A 371 23.92 5.23 -1.83
N VAL A 372 22.77 5.85 -2.11
CA VAL A 372 22.72 7.28 -2.42
C VAL A 372 23.04 8.15 -1.19
N ASN A 373 22.55 7.77 -0.01
CA ASN A 373 22.72 8.58 1.20
C ASN A 373 23.91 8.15 2.07
N SER A 374 24.86 7.38 1.51
CA SER A 374 25.95 6.72 2.26
C SER A 374 26.78 7.67 3.15
N GLU A 375 26.95 8.92 2.72
CA GLU A 375 27.65 9.97 3.50
C GLU A 375 26.85 10.49 4.70
N GLU A 376 25.55 10.28 4.76
CA GLU A 376 24.67 10.80 5.83
C GLU A 376 24.19 9.71 6.79
N LEU A 377 24.24 8.43 6.39
CA LEU A 377 23.73 7.30 7.19
C LEU A 377 24.33 7.24 8.60
N HIS A 378 25.60 7.60 8.76
CA HIS A 378 26.29 7.57 10.05
C HIS A 378 25.81 8.65 11.03
N LYS A 379 25.14 9.70 10.54
CA LYS A 379 24.57 10.79 11.33
C LYS A 379 23.17 10.47 11.86
N MET A 380 22.52 9.44 11.32
CA MET A 380 21.20 9.01 11.75
C MET A 380 21.23 8.48 13.18
N ASN A 381 20.37 9.01 14.05
CA ASN A 381 20.25 8.64 15.47
C ASN A 381 18.80 8.41 15.94
N LEU A 382 17.84 8.42 15.01
CA LEU A 382 16.41 8.46 15.29
C LEU A 382 15.89 7.28 16.14
N PHE A 383 16.49 6.09 15.97
CA PHE A 383 16.00 4.85 16.56
C PHE A 383 16.78 4.36 17.79
N LYS A 384 17.63 5.22 18.37
CA LYS A 384 18.64 4.85 19.39
C LYS A 384 18.10 4.03 20.58
N ASP A 385 16.85 4.28 20.99
CA ASP A 385 16.24 3.64 22.15
C ASP A 385 15.19 2.57 21.79
N ILE A 386 15.24 2.05 20.56
CA ILE A 386 14.28 1.06 20.05
C ILE A 386 15.05 -0.21 19.71
N THR A 387 14.53 -1.37 20.09
CA THR A 387 15.14 -2.65 19.68
C THR A 387 14.88 -2.87 18.18
N ILE A 388 15.92 -2.63 17.36
CA ILE A 388 15.85 -2.69 15.89
C ILE A 388 16.55 -3.93 15.36
N GLY A 389 15.82 -4.70 14.56
CA GLY A 389 16.36 -5.66 13.61
C GLY A 389 15.83 -5.35 12.22
N GLY A 390 16.60 -5.68 11.20
CA GLY A 390 16.19 -5.41 9.83
C GLY A 390 17.29 -5.66 8.83
N PHE A 391 17.02 -5.25 7.61
CA PHE A 391 17.89 -5.55 6.49
C PHE A 391 17.75 -4.57 5.33
N SER A 392 18.79 -4.55 4.48
CA SER A 392 18.85 -3.81 3.24
C SER A 392 18.45 -4.72 2.08
N CYS A 393 17.44 -4.32 1.34
CA CYS A 393 16.79 -5.08 0.28
C CYS A 393 16.30 -4.17 -0.84
N PHE A 394 15.64 -4.71 -1.86
CA PHE A 394 14.68 -3.90 -2.62
C PHE A 394 13.35 -3.93 -1.85
N GLY A 395 12.92 -2.77 -1.34
CA GLY A 395 11.79 -2.69 -0.41
C GLY A 395 10.43 -2.82 -1.09
N GLU A 396 9.40 -3.20 -0.33
CA GLU A 396 8.01 -3.29 -0.77
C GLU A 396 7.05 -2.80 0.32
N PHE A 397 5.99 -2.09 -0.08
CA PHE A 397 4.94 -1.66 0.84
C PHE A 397 3.57 -1.77 0.19
N MET A 398 2.62 -2.44 0.87
CA MET A 398 1.28 -2.66 0.33
C MET A 398 1.35 -3.22 -1.10
N GLY A 399 2.30 -4.11 -1.29
CA GLY A 399 2.54 -4.77 -2.55
C GLY A 399 2.96 -3.89 -3.74
N ILE A 400 3.48 -2.69 -3.50
CA ILE A 400 4.16 -1.94 -4.55
C ILE A 400 5.67 -1.92 -4.26
N PRO A 401 6.52 -2.32 -5.23
CA PRO A 401 7.96 -2.15 -5.12
C PRO A 401 8.35 -0.69 -4.88
N LEU A 402 9.25 -0.47 -3.93
CA LEU A 402 9.70 0.83 -3.47
C LEU A 402 11.22 0.94 -3.53
N ASN A 403 11.71 1.75 -4.46
CA ASN A 403 13.10 2.20 -4.43
C ASN A 403 13.25 3.35 -3.43
N ASP A 404 14.48 3.59 -2.97
CA ASP A 404 14.85 4.80 -2.22
C ASP A 404 13.97 5.09 -0.98
N THR A 405 13.35 4.06 -0.39
CA THR A 405 12.38 4.17 0.70
C THR A 405 12.75 3.26 1.85
N LEU A 406 12.52 3.74 3.07
CA LEU A 406 12.50 2.90 4.28
C LEU A 406 11.06 2.54 4.60
N THR A 407 10.80 1.25 4.75
CA THR A 407 9.53 0.74 5.26
C THR A 407 9.81 -0.03 6.54
N SER A 408 8.95 0.09 7.55
CA SER A 408 9.19 -0.56 8.83
C SER A 408 7.92 -0.87 9.57
N VAL A 409 7.92 -1.98 10.29
CA VAL A 409 6.85 -2.30 11.26
C VAL A 409 7.39 -1.99 12.64
N PHE A 410 6.81 -1.00 13.32
CA PHE A 410 7.11 -0.68 14.70
C PHE A 410 6.04 -1.24 15.63
N PHE A 411 6.46 -1.63 16.84
CA PHE A 411 5.60 -2.25 17.83
C PHE A 411 5.53 -1.42 19.10
N PHE A 412 4.32 -1.40 19.67
CA PHE A 412 3.93 -0.51 20.75
C PHE A 412 3.27 -1.32 21.85
N ARG A 413 3.56 -0.97 23.11
CA ARG A 413 2.77 -1.41 24.26
C ARG A 413 1.66 -0.39 24.48
N VAL A 414 0.42 -0.84 24.55
CA VAL A 414 -0.74 0.05 24.64
C VAL A 414 -1.60 -0.40 25.80
N ASP A 415 -1.82 0.50 26.76
CA ASP A 415 -2.77 0.27 27.84
C ASP A 415 -4.18 0.21 27.30
N LYS A 416 -5.08 -0.58 27.92
CA LYS A 416 -6.46 -0.79 27.45
C LYS A 416 -7.28 0.48 27.19
N ASN A 417 -6.88 1.62 27.77
CA ASN A 417 -7.57 2.91 27.65
C ASN A 417 -6.75 3.99 26.93
N ALA A 418 -5.55 3.67 26.43
CA ALA A 418 -4.71 4.62 25.73
C ALA A 418 -5.20 4.79 24.28
N SER A 419 -5.33 6.04 23.82
CA SER A 419 -5.61 6.34 22.42
C SER A 419 -4.39 5.93 21.58
N TYR A 420 -4.62 5.12 20.55
CA TYR A 420 -3.63 4.75 19.54
C TYR A 420 -4.26 4.99 18.18
N GLU A 421 -3.58 5.74 17.32
CA GLU A 421 -4.01 6.03 15.95
C GLU A 421 -2.84 5.76 14.99
N ASP A 422 -3.08 5.00 13.93
CA ASP A 422 -2.12 4.76 12.86
C ASP A 422 -2.78 4.84 11.48
N LYS A 423 -2.13 5.61 10.59
CA LYS A 423 -2.62 5.92 9.24
C LYS A 423 -2.96 4.65 8.45
N TYR A 424 -2.09 3.65 8.42
CA TYR A 424 -2.34 2.46 7.59
C TYR A 424 -3.23 1.45 8.27
N TYR A 425 -3.17 1.42 9.60
CA TYR A 425 -3.95 0.57 10.48
C TYR A 425 -5.44 0.96 10.49
N ASP A 426 -5.77 2.22 10.81
CA ASP A 426 -7.15 2.70 11.00
C ASP A 426 -7.89 2.87 9.67
N TYR A 427 -7.14 3.20 8.61
CA TYR A 427 -7.68 3.41 7.27
C TYR A 427 -7.37 2.25 6.32
N PHE A 428 -7.07 1.06 6.85
CA PHE A 428 -6.72 -0.12 6.05
C PHE A 428 -7.71 -0.41 4.91
N PRO A 429 -9.04 -0.39 5.09
CA PRO A 429 -9.97 -0.67 3.99
C PRO A 429 -9.84 0.32 2.82
N ILE A 430 -9.52 1.58 3.11
CA ILE A 430 -9.28 2.62 2.10
C ILE A 430 -8.02 2.24 1.33
N TYR A 431 -6.88 2.12 2.01
CA TYR A 431 -5.62 1.75 1.37
C TYR A 431 -5.73 0.45 0.56
N TYR A 432 -6.32 -0.59 1.14
CA TYR A 432 -6.51 -1.88 0.45
C TYR A 432 -7.31 -1.72 -0.86
N ALA A 433 -8.38 -0.92 -0.84
CA ALA A 433 -9.16 -0.64 -2.04
C ALA A 433 -8.38 0.21 -3.06
N GLU A 434 -7.62 1.20 -2.60
CA GLU A 434 -6.77 2.06 -3.43
C GLU A 434 -5.70 1.25 -4.17
N PHE A 435 -4.99 0.38 -3.46
CA PHE A 435 -3.96 -0.49 -4.05
C PHE A 435 -4.55 -1.49 -5.03
N LYS A 436 -5.72 -2.07 -4.72
CA LYS A 436 -6.45 -2.90 -5.69
C LYS A 436 -6.84 -2.10 -6.93
N GLY A 437 -7.22 -0.84 -6.75
CA GLY A 437 -7.63 0.03 -7.85
C GLY A 437 -6.53 0.53 -8.74
N TYR A 438 -5.33 0.70 -8.19
CA TYR A 438 -4.13 1.01 -8.97
C TYR A 438 -3.96 0.05 -10.16
N PHE A 439 -4.01 -1.26 -9.93
CA PHE A 439 -3.81 -2.26 -10.99
C PHE A 439 -4.94 -2.23 -12.03
N LEU A 440 -6.17 -1.96 -11.61
CA LEU A 440 -7.31 -1.80 -12.52
C LEU A 440 -7.17 -0.56 -13.40
N LEU A 441 -6.84 0.59 -12.80
CA LEU A 441 -6.63 1.86 -13.50
C LEU A 441 -5.43 1.79 -14.46
N ARG A 442 -4.32 1.15 -14.04
CA ARG A 442 -3.16 0.87 -14.89
C ARG A 442 -3.58 0.12 -16.15
N ARG A 443 -4.36 -0.95 -15.99
CA ARG A 443 -4.87 -1.76 -17.10
C ARG A 443 -5.83 -0.98 -18.01
N LEU A 444 -6.65 -0.10 -17.44
CA LEU A 444 -7.57 0.74 -18.22
C LEU A 444 -6.82 1.73 -19.10
N LYS A 445 -5.81 2.41 -18.55
CA LYS A 445 -4.95 3.34 -19.31
C LYS A 445 -4.17 2.62 -20.41
N GLN A 446 -3.66 1.42 -20.14
CA GLN A 446 -3.03 0.58 -21.16
C GLN A 446 -3.98 0.32 -22.33
N MET A 447 -5.22 -0.08 -22.05
CA MET A 447 -6.22 -0.30 -23.09
C MET A 447 -6.57 0.97 -23.88
N GLN A 448 -6.58 2.14 -23.24
CA GLN A 448 -6.82 3.41 -23.92
C GLN A 448 -5.70 3.75 -24.91
N ILE A 449 -4.43 3.66 -24.49
CA ILE A 449 -3.28 3.94 -25.37
C ILE A 449 -3.27 3.02 -26.58
N VAL A 450 -3.56 1.73 -26.37
CA VAL A 450 -3.61 0.75 -27.46
C VAL A 450 -4.73 1.08 -28.44
N ASN A 451 -5.91 1.44 -27.94
CA ASN A 451 -7.05 1.80 -28.77
C ASN A 451 -6.75 3.08 -29.60
N ASP A 452 -6.07 4.06 -29.02
CA ASP A 452 -5.66 5.28 -29.72
C ASP A 452 -4.60 5.00 -30.79
N LEU A 453 -3.66 4.07 -30.53
CA LEU A 453 -2.71 3.57 -31.52
C LEU A 453 -3.40 2.88 -32.70
N GLU A 454 -4.30 1.93 -32.42
CA GLU A 454 -5.02 1.19 -33.46
C GLU A 454 -5.89 2.11 -34.33
N LYS A 455 -6.53 3.12 -33.73
CA LYS A 455 -7.28 4.15 -34.48
C LYS A 455 -6.39 4.94 -35.42
N LYS A 456 -5.23 5.43 -34.94
CA LYS A 456 -4.27 6.17 -35.79
C LYS A 456 -3.80 5.34 -36.98
N VAL A 457 -3.58 4.04 -36.78
CA VAL A 457 -3.16 3.13 -37.85
C VAL A 457 -4.28 2.92 -38.87
N LEU A 458 -5.51 2.73 -38.39
CA LEU A 458 -6.68 2.64 -39.26
C LEU A 458 -6.93 3.92 -40.05
N GLU A 459 -6.73 5.10 -39.44
CA GLU A 459 -6.80 6.39 -40.14
C GLU A 459 -5.80 6.43 -41.30
N ILE A 460 -4.54 6.07 -41.05
CA ILE A 460 -3.49 6.02 -42.08
C ILE A 460 -3.82 5.02 -43.20
N LEU A 461 -4.28 3.81 -42.85
CA LEU A 461 -4.69 2.80 -43.85
C LEU A 461 -5.89 3.27 -44.68
N ASN A 462 -6.84 3.95 -44.06
CA ASN A 462 -8.00 4.53 -44.75
C ASN A 462 -7.61 5.71 -45.64
N GLU A 463 -6.71 6.58 -45.21
CA GLU A 463 -6.15 7.66 -46.03
C GLU A 463 -5.43 7.09 -47.27
N TYR A 464 -4.61 6.05 -47.08
CA TYR A 464 -3.96 5.35 -48.18
C TYR A 464 -4.98 4.75 -49.17
N ARG A 465 -6.07 4.16 -48.65
CA ARG A 465 -7.17 3.63 -49.47
C ARG A 465 -7.89 4.74 -50.26
N ARG A 466 -8.18 5.90 -49.63
CA ARG A 466 -8.86 7.04 -50.26
C ARG A 466 -8.01 7.72 -51.33
N ALA A 467 -6.75 7.98 -51.03
CA ALA A 467 -5.81 8.60 -51.96
C ALA A 467 -5.67 7.82 -53.28
N LYS A 468 -5.72 6.48 -53.22
CA LYS A 468 -5.69 5.62 -54.41
C LYS A 468 -7.03 5.49 -55.14
N ASN A 469 -8.16 5.82 -54.50
CA ASN A 469 -9.49 5.84 -55.12
C ASN A 469 -9.75 7.14 -55.92
N GLY A 470 -8.80 8.09 -55.97
CA GLY A 470 -8.97 9.36 -56.68
C GLY A 470 -9.78 10.41 -55.93
N GLU A 471 -10.05 10.20 -54.63
CA GLU A 471 -10.60 11.22 -53.74
C GLU A 471 -9.50 12.21 -53.33
N LYS A 472 -9.81 13.51 -53.22
CA LYS A 472 -8.81 14.56 -52.93
C LYS A 472 -8.06 14.27 -51.61
N GLY A 473 -6.77 13.98 -51.73
CA GLY A 473 -5.81 13.84 -50.65
C GLY A 473 -4.57 13.12 -51.17
N GLU A 474 -3.49 13.84 -51.45
CA GLU A 474 -2.20 13.16 -51.70
C GLU A 474 -1.75 12.50 -50.39
N PRO A 475 -1.35 11.22 -50.40
CA PRO A 475 -0.70 10.66 -49.23
C PRO A 475 0.61 11.43 -49.06
N ASN A 476 0.79 12.07 -47.91
CA ASN A 476 1.99 12.86 -47.65
C ASN A 476 3.19 11.92 -47.73
N LYS A 477 4.01 12.03 -48.77
CA LYS A 477 5.14 11.12 -49.03
C LYS A 477 6.17 11.09 -47.90
N ASN A 478 6.17 12.10 -47.02
CA ASN A 478 7.01 12.19 -45.83
C ASN A 478 6.44 11.49 -44.57
N GLN A 479 5.23 10.91 -44.63
CA GLN A 479 4.62 10.12 -43.54
C GLN A 479 4.76 8.61 -43.74
N MET A 480 5.46 8.17 -44.78
CA MET A 480 5.68 6.76 -45.07
C MET A 480 6.97 6.27 -44.41
N ASN A 481 6.89 6.04 -43.11
CA ASN A 481 7.69 4.99 -42.49
C ASN A 481 6.71 3.97 -41.90
N ILE A 482 6.00 3.28 -42.81
CA ILE A 482 5.04 2.22 -42.48
C ILE A 482 5.76 1.13 -41.68
N ASP A 483 7.03 0.85 -41.97
CA ASP A 483 7.86 -0.05 -41.16
C ASP A 483 8.11 0.48 -39.73
N MET A 484 8.08 1.79 -39.48
CA MET A 484 8.26 2.40 -38.14
C MET A 484 6.96 2.40 -37.31
N ILE A 485 5.84 2.63 -37.97
CA ILE A 485 4.50 2.53 -37.37
C ILE A 485 4.16 1.06 -37.10
N PHE A 486 4.47 0.16 -38.04
CA PHE A 486 4.24 -1.27 -37.84
C PHE A 486 5.31 -1.91 -36.95
N SER A 487 6.58 -1.54 -36.98
CA SER A 487 7.54 -2.00 -35.95
C SER A 487 7.19 -1.47 -34.56
N SER A 488 6.68 -0.25 -34.40
CA SER A 488 6.16 0.17 -33.08
C SER A 488 4.88 -0.58 -32.66
N LEU A 489 4.12 -1.16 -33.58
CA LEU A 489 2.98 -2.04 -33.26
C LEU A 489 3.38 -3.51 -33.07
N ILE A 490 4.43 -3.96 -33.75
CA ILE A 490 4.84 -5.37 -33.91
C ILE A 490 6.03 -5.75 -33.00
N THR A 491 6.89 -4.79 -32.64
CA THR A 491 8.16 -5.03 -31.91
C THR A 491 8.14 -4.53 -30.46
N ASP A 492 7.33 -3.50 -30.17
CA ASP A 492 7.36 -2.78 -28.88
C ASP A 492 6.26 -3.27 -27.92
N PHE A 493 5.15 -3.76 -28.44
CA PHE A 493 4.13 -4.37 -27.59
C PHE A 493 4.41 -5.85 -27.37
N ASN A 494 5.08 -6.15 -26.25
CA ASN A 494 5.17 -7.48 -25.65
C ASN A 494 3.76 -7.92 -25.15
N TYR A 495 2.84 -8.09 -26.10
CA TYR A 495 1.43 -8.47 -25.96
C TYR A 495 1.35 -9.98 -25.72
N ASP A 496 2.00 -10.46 -24.66
CA ASP A 496 1.93 -11.88 -24.35
C ASP A 496 0.48 -12.23 -23.96
N LYS A 497 -0.04 -13.19 -24.75
CA LYS A 497 -1.17 -14.14 -24.67
C LYS A 497 -2.59 -13.76 -24.27
N VAL A 498 -2.93 -12.54 -23.85
CA VAL A 498 -4.36 -12.22 -23.58
C VAL A 498 -5.23 -12.23 -24.86
N LEU A 499 -4.60 -12.25 -26.05
CA LEU A 499 -5.25 -12.30 -27.36
C LEU A 499 -4.78 -13.48 -28.26
N GLU A 500 -3.98 -14.42 -27.75
CA GLU A 500 -3.00 -15.19 -28.53
C GLU A 500 -3.54 -15.94 -29.76
N LYS A 501 -4.65 -16.66 -29.67
CA LYS A 501 -5.07 -17.49 -30.82
C LYS A 501 -5.53 -16.65 -32.02
N GLN A 502 -6.30 -15.60 -31.76
CA GLN A 502 -6.86 -14.74 -32.80
C GLN A 502 -5.84 -13.71 -33.28
N TYR A 503 -4.95 -13.24 -32.39
CA TYR A 503 -3.87 -12.32 -32.76
C TYR A 503 -2.70 -12.98 -33.48
N GLN A 504 -2.36 -14.25 -33.20
CA GLN A 504 -1.35 -14.95 -34.01
C GLN A 504 -1.85 -15.24 -35.43
N ASP A 505 -3.14 -15.56 -35.59
CA ASP A 505 -3.79 -15.62 -36.90
C ASP A 505 -3.74 -14.25 -37.59
N ASN A 506 -4.05 -13.17 -36.88
CA ASN A 506 -3.97 -11.80 -37.42
C ASN A 506 -2.53 -11.36 -37.74
N ARG A 507 -1.55 -11.66 -36.88
CA ARG A 507 -0.12 -11.35 -37.05
C ARG A 507 0.44 -12.10 -38.26
N LYS A 508 0.05 -13.36 -38.46
CA LYS A 508 0.41 -14.13 -39.65
C LYS A 508 -0.18 -13.51 -40.91
N VAL A 509 -1.45 -13.08 -40.89
CA VAL A 509 -2.08 -12.38 -42.03
C VAL A 509 -1.41 -11.02 -42.29
N ILE A 510 -1.09 -10.25 -41.26
CA ILE A 510 -0.40 -8.95 -41.34
C ILE A 510 1.02 -9.15 -41.91
N LEU A 511 1.82 -10.04 -41.32
CA LEU A 511 3.20 -10.32 -41.77
C LEU A 511 3.23 -10.98 -43.16
N ASP A 512 2.29 -11.87 -43.50
CA ASP A 512 2.20 -12.45 -44.85
C ASP A 512 1.76 -11.40 -45.89
N THR A 513 1.02 -10.37 -45.48
CA THR A 513 0.58 -9.28 -46.36
C THR A 513 1.68 -8.24 -46.57
N PHE A 514 2.42 -7.88 -45.52
CA PHE A 514 3.44 -6.82 -45.54
C PHE A 514 4.88 -7.32 -45.72
N GLY A 515 5.23 -8.51 -45.26
CA GLY A 515 6.54 -9.13 -45.54
C GLY A 515 6.73 -9.40 -47.04
N LYS A 516 5.65 -9.68 -47.77
CA LYS A 516 5.66 -9.70 -49.25
C LYS A 516 5.91 -8.31 -49.88
N ALA A 517 5.65 -7.24 -49.14
CA ALA A 517 5.85 -5.87 -49.61
C ALA A 517 7.30 -5.36 -49.39
N SER A 518 7.97 -5.81 -48.31
CA SER A 518 9.35 -5.42 -47.99
C SER A 518 10.40 -6.18 -48.81
N ASP A 519 10.19 -7.48 -49.04
CA ASP A 519 11.26 -8.35 -49.57
C ASP A 519 11.27 -8.49 -51.10
N GLU A 520 10.19 -8.12 -51.80
CA GLU A 520 10.07 -8.36 -53.26
C GLU A 520 9.65 -7.13 -54.09
N GLY A 521 9.48 -5.95 -53.50
CA GLY A 521 8.96 -4.78 -54.23
C GLY A 521 7.54 -5.01 -54.81
N LYS A 522 6.83 -6.04 -54.34
CA LYS A 522 5.45 -6.35 -54.75
C LYS A 522 4.49 -5.38 -54.09
N LYS A 523 3.63 -4.77 -54.91
CA LYS A 523 2.52 -3.92 -54.44
C LYS A 523 1.49 -4.79 -53.71
N VAL A 524 1.25 -4.50 -52.43
CA VAL A 524 0.13 -5.07 -51.65
C VAL A 524 -1.19 -4.82 -52.41
N SER A 525 -2.02 -5.84 -52.57
CA SER A 525 -3.28 -5.75 -53.30
C SER A 525 -4.37 -5.08 -52.45
N TYR A 526 -5.36 -4.48 -53.13
CA TYR A 526 -6.48 -3.81 -52.48
C TYR A 526 -7.31 -4.75 -51.59
N GLY A 527 -7.47 -6.00 -52.01
CA GLY A 527 -8.17 -7.03 -51.24
C GLY A 527 -7.48 -7.33 -49.91
N GLU A 528 -6.14 -7.33 -49.90
CA GLU A 528 -5.35 -7.55 -48.69
C GLU A 528 -5.46 -6.37 -47.71
N ILE A 529 -5.41 -5.12 -48.20
CA ILE A 529 -5.62 -3.92 -47.35
C ILE A 529 -7.05 -3.87 -46.80
N GLY A 530 -8.07 -4.17 -47.61
CA GLY A 530 -9.46 -4.21 -47.15
C GLY A 530 -9.72 -5.30 -46.10
N THR A 531 -9.07 -6.46 -46.26
CA THR A 531 -9.09 -7.56 -45.30
C THR A 531 -8.44 -7.15 -43.98
N LEU A 532 -7.27 -6.51 -44.05
CA LEU A 532 -6.57 -5.98 -42.88
C LEU A 532 -7.40 -4.94 -42.11
N ILE A 533 -8.00 -3.97 -42.81
CA ILE A 533 -8.89 -2.97 -42.19
C ILE A 533 -10.03 -3.67 -41.46
N SER A 534 -10.66 -4.67 -42.08
CA SER A 534 -11.76 -5.42 -41.47
C SER A 534 -11.32 -6.17 -40.20
N TYR A 535 -10.14 -6.79 -40.21
CA TYR A 535 -9.57 -7.45 -39.03
C TYR A 535 -9.25 -6.47 -37.91
N MET A 536 -8.64 -5.33 -38.24
CA MET A 536 -8.35 -4.27 -37.26
C MET A 536 -9.63 -3.68 -36.67
N GLN A 537 -10.68 -3.50 -37.49
CA GLN A 537 -11.99 -3.04 -37.01
C GLN A 537 -12.58 -4.03 -35.99
N MET A 538 -12.51 -5.34 -36.27
CA MET A 538 -12.95 -6.39 -35.34
C MET A 538 -12.13 -6.42 -34.04
N ALA A 539 -10.81 -6.20 -34.13
CA ALA A 539 -9.93 -6.12 -32.98
C ALA A 539 -10.29 -4.92 -32.09
N LEU A 540 -10.49 -3.75 -32.70
CA LEU A 540 -10.95 -2.53 -32.02
C LEU A 540 -12.30 -2.74 -31.32
N ASP A 541 -13.26 -3.36 -31.98
CA ASP A 541 -14.58 -3.63 -31.40
C ASP A 541 -14.44 -4.53 -30.17
N LYS A 542 -13.62 -5.60 -30.24
CA LYS A 542 -13.36 -6.49 -29.12
C LYS A 542 -12.65 -5.76 -27.98
N LEU A 543 -11.63 -4.96 -28.26
CA LEU A 543 -10.93 -4.14 -27.26
C LEU A 543 -11.86 -3.12 -26.61
N SER A 544 -12.75 -2.48 -27.39
CA SER A 544 -13.74 -1.53 -26.86
C SER A 544 -14.69 -2.20 -25.87
N SER A 545 -15.13 -3.43 -26.16
CA SER A 545 -16.00 -4.20 -25.26
C SER A 545 -15.29 -4.59 -23.96
N GLN A 546 -14.00 -4.95 -24.02
CA GLN A 546 -13.19 -5.23 -22.84
C GLN A 546 -12.93 -3.97 -22.02
N ARG A 547 -12.64 -2.84 -22.69
CA ARG A 547 -12.46 -1.53 -22.05
C ARG A 547 -13.72 -1.15 -21.28
N LYS A 548 -14.90 -1.26 -21.87
CA LYS A 548 -16.18 -0.98 -21.20
C LYS A 548 -16.38 -1.82 -19.93
N ARG A 549 -16.09 -3.12 -19.99
CA ARG A 549 -16.14 -3.99 -18.79
C ARG A 549 -15.15 -3.56 -17.70
N LEU A 550 -13.99 -3.06 -18.10
CA LEU A 550 -12.98 -2.59 -17.17
C LEU A 550 -13.34 -1.22 -16.58
N GLU A 551 -13.91 -0.31 -17.39
CA GLU A 551 -14.51 0.96 -16.95
C GLU A 551 -15.62 0.71 -15.93
N GLU A 552 -16.51 -0.26 -16.18
CA GLU A 552 -17.55 -0.68 -15.21
C GLU A 552 -16.92 -1.18 -13.89
N LYS A 553 -15.85 -1.97 -13.95
CA LYS A 553 -15.13 -2.42 -12.74
C LYS A 553 -14.47 -1.26 -11.99
N VAL A 554 -13.86 -0.32 -12.71
CA VAL A 554 -13.27 0.89 -12.11
C VAL A 554 -14.37 1.73 -11.48
N GLN A 555 -15.50 1.94 -12.16
CA GLN A 555 -16.63 2.68 -11.62
C GLN A 555 -17.20 2.02 -10.36
N ILE A 556 -17.44 0.70 -10.39
CA ILE A 556 -17.90 -0.04 -9.19
C ILE A 556 -16.90 0.12 -8.05
N MET A 557 -15.61 0.06 -8.34
CA MET A 557 -14.55 0.23 -7.36
C MET A 557 -14.47 1.67 -6.83
N GLU A 558 -14.54 2.68 -7.68
CA GLU A 558 -14.57 4.09 -7.30
C GLU A 558 -15.81 4.41 -6.48
N GLU A 559 -16.98 3.90 -6.87
CA GLU A 559 -18.19 3.93 -6.06
C GLU A 559 -17.96 3.21 -4.73
N SER A 560 -17.26 2.07 -4.74
CA SER A 560 -16.91 1.31 -3.54
C SER A 560 -15.94 2.03 -2.60
N MET A 561 -15.05 2.84 -3.14
CA MET A 561 -14.07 3.65 -2.41
C MET A 561 -14.70 4.95 -1.93
N SER A 562 -15.54 5.58 -2.74
CA SER A 562 -16.37 6.74 -2.40
C SER A 562 -17.33 6.45 -1.24
N ARG A 563 -17.64 5.16 -0.99
CA ARG A 563 -18.37 4.72 0.20
C ARG A 563 -17.63 4.96 1.52
N TYR A 564 -16.33 5.25 1.56
CA TYR A 564 -15.57 5.52 2.80
C TYR A 564 -14.92 6.91 2.77
N THR A 565 -15.75 7.95 2.68
CA THR A 565 -15.37 9.35 2.68
C THR A 565 -15.61 9.97 4.05
N LYS A 566 -14.77 10.95 4.39
CA LYS A 566 -15.00 11.83 5.55
C LYS A 566 -15.56 13.17 5.09
N ASP A 567 -16.35 13.78 5.95
CA ASP A 567 -16.82 15.15 5.80
C ASP A 567 -15.64 16.10 5.95
N GLU A 568 -15.37 16.92 4.93
CA GLU A 568 -14.20 17.80 4.86
C GLU A 568 -14.13 18.81 6.01
N LEU A 569 -15.30 19.22 6.53
CA LEU A 569 -15.38 20.22 7.59
C LEU A 569 -15.06 19.65 8.98
N THR A 570 -15.54 18.44 9.25
CA THR A 570 -15.55 17.85 10.60
C THR A 570 -14.62 16.64 10.76
N ASP A 571 -14.09 16.11 9.65
CA ASP A 571 -13.23 14.93 9.59
C ASP A 571 -13.86 13.68 10.28
N VAL A 572 -15.19 13.59 10.26
CA VAL A 572 -15.94 12.35 10.61
C VAL A 572 -16.50 11.71 9.37
N TYR A 573 -16.98 10.47 9.46
CA TYR A 573 -17.54 9.78 8.29
C TYR A 573 -18.73 10.57 7.71
N THR A 574 -18.86 10.61 6.39
CA THR A 574 -20.06 11.15 5.75
C THR A 574 -21.28 10.26 6.04
N ARG A 575 -22.50 10.76 5.80
CA ARG A 575 -23.75 9.98 5.92
C ARG A 575 -23.65 8.63 5.22
N ARG A 576 -23.15 8.63 3.98
CA ARG A 576 -23.01 7.42 3.15
C ARG A 576 -22.04 6.43 3.79
N SER A 577 -20.91 6.91 4.28
CA SER A 577 -19.89 6.08 4.93
C SER A 577 -20.33 5.53 6.27
N GLY A 578 -20.97 6.35 7.08
CA GLY A 578 -21.59 5.90 8.32
C GLY A 578 -22.60 4.78 8.08
N TYR A 579 -23.49 4.95 7.10
CA TYR A 579 -24.48 3.92 6.77
C TYR A 579 -23.84 2.57 6.42
N GLU A 580 -22.84 2.55 5.53
CA GLU A 580 -22.17 1.32 5.10
C GLU A 580 -21.40 0.63 6.23
N ILE A 581 -20.64 1.39 7.03
CA ILE A 581 -19.89 0.83 8.16
C ILE A 581 -20.88 0.25 9.20
N ILE A 582 -21.96 0.97 9.50
CA ILE A 582 -22.98 0.50 10.43
C ILE A 582 -23.67 -0.77 9.89
N HIS A 583 -23.99 -0.80 8.60
CA HIS A 583 -24.61 -1.96 7.97
C HIS A 583 -23.67 -3.18 8.02
N GLN A 584 -22.36 -2.99 7.85
CA GLN A 584 -21.37 -4.05 8.02
C GLN A 584 -21.28 -4.52 9.48
N LEU A 585 -21.29 -3.61 10.45
CA LEU A 585 -21.27 -3.95 11.87
C LEU A 585 -22.50 -4.78 12.26
N LEU A 586 -23.68 -4.41 11.79
CA LEU A 586 -24.92 -5.13 12.08
C LEU A 586 -24.93 -6.54 11.48
N ASN A 587 -24.31 -6.73 10.30
CA ASN A 587 -24.31 -8.03 9.60
C ASN A 587 -23.12 -8.94 9.93
N ASN A 588 -22.03 -8.41 10.51
CA ASN A 588 -20.82 -9.18 10.82
C ASN A 588 -20.48 -9.09 12.32
N PRO A 589 -21.24 -9.77 13.20
CA PRO A 589 -20.97 -9.77 14.64
C PRO A 589 -19.61 -10.39 14.96
N ILE A 590 -18.80 -9.71 15.77
CA ILE A 590 -17.59 -10.27 16.38
C ILE A 590 -17.97 -11.38 17.37
N SER A 591 -19.11 -11.23 18.06
CA SER A 591 -19.75 -12.28 18.85
C SER A 591 -21.25 -11.97 19.02
N GLN A 592 -22.04 -13.00 19.35
CA GLN A 592 -23.48 -12.85 19.64
C GLN A 592 -23.76 -12.04 20.93
N GLU A 593 -22.74 -11.81 21.75
CA GLU A 593 -22.85 -11.07 23.02
C GLU A 593 -22.30 -9.63 22.93
N ALA A 594 -21.75 -9.24 21.77
CA ALA A 594 -21.25 -7.88 21.56
C ALA A 594 -22.39 -6.86 21.67
N ILE A 595 -22.12 -5.77 22.38
CA ILE A 595 -23.09 -4.68 22.61
C ILE A 595 -22.70 -3.50 21.73
N LEU A 596 -23.65 -3.01 20.95
CA LEU A 596 -23.54 -1.72 20.25
C LEU A 596 -24.51 -0.74 20.89
N THR A 597 -24.10 0.48 21.18
CA THR A 597 -25.02 1.54 21.58
C THR A 597 -25.01 2.64 20.54
N PHE A 598 -26.16 2.86 19.91
CA PHE A 598 -26.37 3.91 18.94
C PHE A 598 -26.80 5.20 19.63
N ALA A 599 -26.30 6.34 19.16
CA ALA A 599 -26.78 7.66 19.53
C ALA A 599 -27.04 8.48 18.27
N PHE A 600 -28.19 9.12 18.18
CA PHE A 600 -28.51 10.10 17.15
C PHE A 600 -28.57 11.49 17.78
N ILE A 601 -27.86 12.45 17.21
CA ILE A 601 -27.63 13.79 17.76
C ILE A 601 -28.06 14.83 16.73
N ASP A 602 -28.74 15.87 17.18
CA ASP A 602 -29.19 17.00 16.36
C ASP A 602 -28.81 18.31 17.07
N LEU A 603 -28.02 19.16 16.41
CA LEU A 603 -27.54 20.42 17.01
C LEU A 603 -28.66 21.46 17.08
N ASP A 604 -28.80 22.11 18.23
CA ASP A 604 -29.74 23.21 18.38
C ASP A 604 -29.13 24.53 17.84
N ASN A 605 -29.95 25.37 17.20
CA ASN A 605 -29.61 26.74 16.81
C ASN A 605 -28.47 26.89 15.79
N LEU A 606 -28.04 25.83 15.08
CA LEU A 606 -27.00 25.97 14.04
C LEU A 606 -27.42 26.96 12.94
N LYS A 607 -28.69 26.93 12.54
CA LYS A 607 -29.22 27.90 11.58
C LYS A 607 -29.12 29.36 12.08
N ILE A 608 -29.33 29.60 13.38
CA ILE A 608 -29.18 30.94 13.97
C ILE A 608 -27.71 31.37 13.93
N ALA A 609 -26.77 30.46 14.20
CA ALA A 609 -25.35 30.74 14.06
C ALA A 609 -25.01 31.18 12.62
N ASN A 610 -25.46 30.40 11.63
CA ASN A 610 -25.25 30.69 10.21
C ASN A 610 -25.87 32.03 9.78
N ASP A 611 -27.14 32.24 10.09
CA ASP A 611 -27.92 33.37 9.59
C ASP A 611 -27.47 34.71 10.20
N TYR A 612 -27.03 34.72 11.47
CA TYR A 612 -26.69 35.96 12.19
C TYR A 612 -25.17 36.23 12.28
N TYR A 613 -24.34 35.19 12.24
CA TYR A 613 -22.88 35.31 12.44
C TYR A 613 -22.06 34.82 11.24
N GLY A 614 -22.72 34.29 10.21
CA GLY A 614 -22.09 33.79 8.99
C GLY A 614 -21.74 32.30 9.08
N HIS A 615 -21.50 31.71 7.90
CA HIS A 615 -21.20 30.29 7.77
C HIS A 615 -19.93 29.85 8.49
N GLU A 616 -18.91 30.72 8.59
CA GLU A 616 -17.67 30.41 9.32
C GLU A 616 -17.92 30.12 10.81
N GLU A 617 -18.84 30.84 11.45
CA GLU A 617 -19.20 30.61 12.86
C GLU A 617 -20.00 29.31 13.03
N GLY A 618 -20.87 28.98 12.07
CA GLY A 618 -21.56 27.69 12.04
C GLY A 618 -20.60 26.52 11.84
N ASP A 619 -19.62 26.69 10.97
CA ASP A 619 -18.55 25.72 10.73
C ASP A 619 -17.73 25.48 12.00
N GLU A 620 -17.38 26.55 12.73
CA GLU A 620 -16.67 26.43 14.00
C GLU A 620 -17.52 25.76 15.09
N TYR A 621 -18.82 26.02 15.11
CA TYR A 621 -19.74 25.30 15.99
C TYR A 621 -19.74 23.80 15.69
N LEU A 622 -19.85 23.40 14.42
CA LEU A 622 -19.77 22.00 14.01
C LEU A 622 -18.45 21.36 14.45
N ARG A 623 -17.31 22.01 14.19
CA ARG A 623 -15.98 21.52 14.62
C ARG A 623 -15.89 21.38 16.13
N THR A 624 -16.43 22.33 16.89
CA THR A 624 -16.40 22.30 18.36
C THR A 624 -17.16 21.10 18.91
N VAL A 625 -18.38 20.85 18.42
CA VAL A 625 -19.18 19.71 18.90
C VAL A 625 -18.51 18.40 18.52
N VAL A 626 -18.10 18.26 17.26
CA VAL A 626 -17.44 17.05 16.78
C VAL A 626 -16.12 16.80 17.52
N GLY A 627 -15.33 17.84 17.80
CA GLY A 627 -14.12 17.74 18.61
C GLY A 627 -14.38 17.18 20.01
N LEU A 628 -15.43 17.65 20.68
CA LEU A 628 -15.83 17.12 22.00
C LEU A 628 -16.36 15.68 21.93
N LEU A 629 -17.05 15.32 20.85
CA LEU A 629 -17.51 13.94 20.62
C LEU A 629 -16.31 13.01 20.39
N LYS A 630 -15.37 13.42 19.52
CA LYS A 630 -14.13 12.68 19.23
C LYS A 630 -13.27 12.47 20.49
N GLU A 631 -13.16 13.47 21.37
CA GLU A 631 -12.41 13.37 22.64
C GLU A 631 -12.96 12.28 23.59
N LYS A 632 -14.22 11.87 23.40
CA LYS A 632 -14.89 10.87 24.23
C LYS A 632 -15.10 9.53 23.54
N ALA A 633 -14.95 9.49 22.22
CA ALA A 633 -15.01 8.28 21.43
C ALA A 633 -13.71 7.48 21.53
N GLN A 634 -13.83 6.16 21.45
CA GLN A 634 -12.71 5.23 21.29
C GLN A 634 -12.44 4.99 19.79
N PRO A 635 -11.26 4.47 19.40
CA PRO A 635 -10.94 4.22 17.98
C PRO A 635 -11.94 3.31 17.25
N GLN A 636 -12.57 2.38 17.97
CA GLN A 636 -13.60 1.48 17.42
C GLN A 636 -15.00 2.10 17.36
N ASP A 637 -15.21 3.30 17.92
CA ASP A 637 -16.50 3.98 17.87
C ASP A 637 -16.62 4.74 16.54
N ILE A 638 -17.81 4.73 15.97
CA ILE A 638 -18.07 5.39 14.68
C ILE A 638 -18.78 6.69 14.96
N ILE A 639 -18.28 7.80 14.43
CA ILE A 639 -19.00 9.06 14.35
C ILE A 639 -19.23 9.36 12.88
N CYS A 640 -20.48 9.64 12.50
CA CYS A 640 -20.81 10.08 11.16
C CYS A 640 -21.72 11.30 11.18
N ARG A 641 -21.50 12.20 10.22
CA ARG A 641 -22.38 13.35 9.96
C ARG A 641 -23.51 12.89 9.05
N TYR A 642 -24.69 12.71 9.62
CA TYR A 642 -25.88 12.18 8.95
C TYR A 642 -26.61 13.26 8.12
N GLY A 643 -26.58 14.49 8.60
CA GLY A 643 -27.21 15.66 7.99
C GLY A 643 -26.39 16.92 8.23
N GLY A 644 -26.94 18.10 7.92
CA GLY A 644 -26.23 19.37 8.12
C GLY A 644 -25.79 19.57 9.56
N ASP A 645 -26.70 19.37 10.50
CA ASP A 645 -26.58 19.47 11.97
C ASP A 645 -26.80 18.14 12.69
N GLU A 646 -26.94 17.04 11.95
CA GLU A 646 -27.29 15.73 12.49
C GLU A 646 -26.11 14.76 12.46
N PHE A 647 -25.92 13.98 13.53
CA PHE A 647 -24.84 13.02 13.68
C PHE A 647 -25.35 11.69 14.22
N ILE A 648 -24.79 10.58 13.74
CA ILE A 648 -24.94 9.26 14.39
C ILE A 648 -23.60 8.89 15.00
N ILE A 649 -23.67 8.30 16.19
CA ILE A 649 -22.54 7.69 16.87
C ILE A 649 -22.86 6.26 17.21
N VAL A 650 -21.94 5.33 16.95
CA VAL A 650 -22.04 3.94 17.36
C VAL A 650 -20.91 3.63 18.31
N PHE A 651 -21.26 3.38 19.57
CA PHE A 651 -20.32 3.01 20.61
C PHE A 651 -20.22 1.49 20.73
N SER A 652 -19.00 0.97 20.71
CA SER A 652 -18.74 -0.45 20.91
C SER A 652 -18.56 -0.78 22.38
N ASN A 653 -19.30 -1.77 22.90
CA ASN A 653 -19.25 -2.26 24.28
C ASN A 653 -19.53 -1.20 25.37
N LEU A 654 -20.26 -0.13 25.03
CA LEU A 654 -20.84 0.78 26.00
C LEU A 654 -22.34 0.49 26.13
N ARG A 655 -22.87 0.64 27.35
CA ARG A 655 -24.31 0.50 27.63
C ARG A 655 -25.04 1.83 27.55
N GLU A 656 -26.34 1.78 27.27
CA GLU A 656 -27.21 2.96 27.06
C GLU A 656 -27.02 4.03 28.15
N LYS A 657 -27.07 3.64 29.43
CA LYS A 657 -26.94 4.57 30.57
C LYS A 657 -25.62 5.35 30.58
N LYS A 658 -24.52 4.71 30.19
CA LYS A 658 -23.20 5.35 30.13
C LYS A 658 -23.14 6.37 29.00
N VAL A 659 -23.69 6.01 27.84
CA VAL A 659 -23.76 6.90 26.67
C VAL A 659 -24.62 8.12 26.97
N ILE A 660 -25.79 7.95 27.59
CA ILE A 660 -26.64 9.09 28.03
C ILE A 660 -25.86 10.03 28.95
N THR A 661 -25.19 9.48 29.97
CA THR A 661 -24.40 10.27 30.93
C THR A 661 -23.28 11.05 30.23
N LEU A 662 -22.62 10.42 29.24
CA LEU A 662 -21.55 11.01 28.45
C LEU A 662 -22.08 12.18 27.60
N LEU A 663 -23.18 11.99 26.88
CA LEU A 663 -23.78 13.03 26.04
C LEU A 663 -24.33 14.21 26.87
N GLU A 664 -24.91 13.96 28.04
CA GLU A 664 -25.33 15.01 28.97
C GLU A 664 -24.15 15.83 29.48
N ARG A 665 -23.00 15.18 29.75
CA ARG A 665 -21.78 15.87 30.17
C ARG A 665 -21.21 16.74 29.05
N ILE A 666 -21.21 16.27 27.81
CA ILE A 666 -20.79 17.07 26.65
C ILE A 666 -21.68 18.29 26.48
N ASN A 667 -23.00 18.13 26.56
CA ASN A 667 -23.96 19.24 26.55
C ASN A 667 -23.70 20.24 27.69
N LYS A 668 -23.27 19.78 28.87
CA LYS A 668 -22.90 20.65 29.99
C LYS A 668 -21.59 21.41 29.72
N ASN A 669 -20.60 20.79 29.07
CA ASN A 669 -19.35 21.45 28.68
C ASN A 669 -19.58 22.53 27.61
N LEU A 670 -20.47 22.29 26.65
CA LEU A 670 -20.89 23.32 25.68
C LEU A 670 -21.48 24.54 26.40
N ASN A 671 -22.23 24.33 27.48
CA ASN A 671 -22.79 25.43 28.28
C ASN A 671 -21.74 26.30 28.98
N SER A 672 -20.59 25.74 29.40
CA SER A 672 -19.49 26.56 29.91
C SER A 672 -18.84 27.40 28.81
N LEU A 673 -18.70 26.86 27.60
CA LEU A 673 -18.15 27.58 26.45
C LEU A 673 -19.09 28.68 25.94
N ASN A 674 -20.40 28.52 26.17
CA ASN A 674 -21.40 29.56 25.88
C ASN A 674 -21.30 30.79 26.81
N LYS A 675 -20.63 30.69 27.97
CA LYS A 675 -20.45 31.85 28.88
C LYS A 675 -19.42 32.86 28.39
N THR A 676 -18.58 32.47 27.43
CA THR A 676 -17.55 33.30 26.79
C THR A 676 -17.94 33.72 25.37
N ALA A 677 -19.10 33.29 24.87
CA ALA A 677 -19.59 33.65 23.55
C ALA A 677 -20.24 35.06 23.57
N LYS A 678 -20.10 35.81 22.47
CA LYS A 678 -20.83 37.07 22.26
C LYS A 678 -22.33 36.78 22.35
N ASP A 679 -23.10 37.63 23.05
CA ASP A 679 -24.54 37.44 23.25
C ASP A 679 -25.26 37.19 21.91
N GLY A 680 -25.92 36.02 21.78
CA GLY A 680 -26.99 35.82 20.78
C GLY A 680 -27.31 34.40 20.30
N TYR A 681 -26.53 33.35 20.62
CA TYR A 681 -27.03 31.96 20.54
C TYR A 681 -26.30 31.01 21.50
N ARG A 682 -26.93 29.87 21.83
CA ARG A 682 -26.37 28.87 22.76
C ARG A 682 -26.10 27.58 22.01
N ARG A 683 -24.86 27.10 22.08
CA ARG A 683 -24.45 25.78 21.57
C ARG A 683 -25.02 24.67 22.46
N SER A 684 -25.90 23.84 21.94
CA SER A 684 -26.40 22.61 22.58
C SER A 684 -26.86 21.60 21.53
N PHE A 685 -27.23 20.40 21.95
CA PHE A 685 -27.83 19.43 21.04
C PHE A 685 -28.86 18.55 21.74
N ALA A 686 -29.82 18.04 20.97
CA ALA A 686 -30.69 16.96 21.38
C ALA A 686 -30.10 15.61 20.97
N PHE A 687 -30.46 14.54 21.69
CA PHE A 687 -30.00 13.22 21.33
C PHE A 687 -31.01 12.12 21.71
N GLY A 688 -31.01 11.03 20.96
CA GLY A 688 -31.65 9.77 21.27
C GLY A 688 -30.60 8.67 21.36
N VAL A 689 -30.76 7.71 22.27
CA VAL A 689 -29.80 6.59 22.46
C VAL A 689 -30.56 5.28 22.42
N LEU A 690 -29.96 4.23 21.85
CA LEU A 690 -30.50 2.87 21.83
C LEU A 690 -29.36 1.86 22.03
N GLU A 691 -29.47 1.01 23.06
CA GLU A 691 -28.63 -0.18 23.17
C GLU A 691 -29.16 -1.31 22.28
N TYR A 692 -28.25 -1.89 21.51
CA TYR A 692 -28.49 -2.96 20.56
C TYR A 692 -27.63 -4.17 20.92
N THR A 693 -28.25 -5.34 20.87
CA THR A 693 -27.55 -6.63 20.90
C THR A 693 -27.93 -7.40 19.65
N TYR A 694 -27.04 -8.27 19.16
CA TYR A 694 -27.29 -9.05 17.95
C TYR A 694 -28.47 -10.04 18.07
N ARG A 695 -29.04 -10.21 19.27
CA ARG A 695 -30.28 -10.96 19.49
C ARG A 695 -31.55 -10.16 19.16
N ASN A 696 -31.44 -8.84 19.02
CA ASN A 696 -32.60 -7.96 18.84
C ASN A 696 -33.11 -7.98 17.38
N GLU A 697 -32.29 -8.44 16.42
CA GLU A 697 -32.59 -8.56 14.98
C GLU A 697 -33.16 -7.28 14.32
N LEU A 698 -32.91 -6.10 14.90
CA LEU A 698 -33.39 -4.83 14.35
C LEU A 698 -32.56 -4.42 13.13
N THR A 699 -33.26 -3.97 12.09
CA THR A 699 -32.66 -3.32 10.93
C THR A 699 -32.17 -1.91 11.27
N PHE A 700 -31.26 -1.36 10.45
CA PHE A 700 -30.79 0.01 10.64
C PHE A 700 -31.92 1.05 10.58
N ASP A 701 -32.90 0.86 9.70
CA ASP A 701 -34.04 1.77 9.57
C ASP A 701 -34.93 1.77 10.83
N GLU A 702 -35.15 0.61 11.44
CA GLU A 702 -35.88 0.49 12.72
C GLU A 702 -35.10 1.14 13.88
N ILE A 703 -33.78 0.93 13.92
CA ILE A 703 -32.89 1.59 14.89
C ILE A 703 -33.03 3.12 14.75
N MET A 704 -32.98 3.65 13.54
CA MET A 704 -33.10 5.08 13.28
C MET A 704 -34.46 5.65 13.69
N GLN A 705 -35.57 4.94 13.41
CA GLN A 705 -36.90 5.37 13.86
C GLN A 705 -36.99 5.49 15.38
N ILE A 706 -36.39 4.55 16.13
CA ILE A 706 -36.37 4.58 17.60
C ILE A 706 -35.49 5.74 18.10
N LEU A 707 -34.32 5.92 17.50
CA LEU A 707 -33.39 6.99 17.88
C LEU A 707 -33.99 8.37 17.65
N ASP A 708 -34.63 8.60 16.50
CA ASP A 708 -35.27 9.87 16.16
C ASP A 708 -36.40 10.20 17.14
N ALA A 709 -37.28 9.23 17.44
CA ALA A 709 -38.33 9.41 18.43
C ALA A 709 -37.78 9.78 19.82
N ARG A 710 -36.69 9.12 20.26
CA ARG A 710 -36.03 9.42 21.55
C ARG A 710 -35.34 10.80 21.53
N MET A 711 -34.74 11.18 20.41
CA MET A 711 -34.14 12.50 20.21
C MET A 711 -35.19 13.61 20.31
N TYR A 712 -36.32 13.44 19.63
CA TYR A 712 -37.43 14.38 19.66
C TYR A 712 -38.01 14.55 21.08
N GLN A 713 -38.13 13.46 21.83
CA GLN A 713 -38.54 13.50 23.24
C GLN A 713 -37.54 14.30 24.10
N HIS A 714 -36.24 14.07 23.92
CA HIS A 714 -35.20 14.81 24.61
C HIS A 714 -35.24 16.31 24.27
N LYS A 715 -35.40 16.66 23.00
CA LYS A 715 -35.55 18.05 22.51
C LYS A 715 -36.76 18.73 23.16
N SER A 716 -37.90 18.05 23.22
CA SER A 716 -39.14 18.55 23.83
C SER A 716 -39.01 18.77 25.34
N ARG A 717 -38.38 17.84 26.06
CA ARG A 717 -38.10 17.94 27.51
C ARG A 717 -37.24 19.16 27.82
N ASN A 718 -36.20 19.40 27.05
CA ASN A 718 -35.28 20.52 27.26
C ASN A 718 -35.93 21.88 26.96
N LYS A 719 -36.82 21.96 25.95
CA LYS A 719 -37.63 23.17 25.70
C LYS A 719 -38.51 23.53 26.90
N ILE A 720 -39.14 22.55 27.55
CA ILE A 720 -40.00 22.76 28.73
C ILE A 720 -39.16 23.22 29.94
N LEU A 721 -38.01 22.57 30.19
CA LEU A 721 -37.08 22.93 31.27
C LEU A 721 -36.54 24.37 31.11
N ASN A 722 -36.21 24.77 29.89
CA ASN A 722 -35.73 26.12 29.60
C ASN A 722 -36.83 27.18 29.78
N LYS A 723 -38.08 26.91 29.35
CA LYS A 723 -39.23 27.79 29.63
C LYS A 723 -39.50 27.97 31.13
N LYS A 724 -39.40 26.89 31.92
CA LYS A 724 -39.56 26.94 33.39
C LYS A 724 -38.44 27.72 34.10
N LYS A 725 -37.23 27.73 33.57
CA LYS A 725 -36.12 28.55 34.09
C LYS A 725 -36.29 30.03 33.78
N MET A 726 -36.82 30.39 32.60
CA MET A 726 -37.13 31.78 32.25
C MET A 726 -38.28 32.40 33.06
N HIS A 727 -39.20 31.59 33.61
CA HIS A 727 -40.28 32.08 34.49
C HIS A 727 -39.88 32.15 35.97
N ARG A 728 -38.64 31.78 36.32
CA ARG A 728 -38.09 31.82 37.69
C ARG A 728 -36.96 32.86 37.88
N VAL A 729 -36.63 33.59 36.82
CA VAL A 729 -35.81 34.81 36.82
C VAL A 729 -36.78 35.96 36.63
#